data_AF-A0A4D9EH41-F1
#
_entry.id   AF-A0A4D9EH41-F1
#
_cell.length_a   1.000
_cell.length_b   1.000
_cell.length_c   1.000
_cell.angle_alpha   90.00
_cell.angle_beta   90.00
_cell.angle_gamma   90.00
#
_symmetry.space_group_name_H-M   'P 1'
#
loop_
_entity.id
_entity.type
_entity.pdbx_description
1 polymer ?
#
loop_
_entity_poly.entity_id
_entity_poly.type
_entity_poly.pdbx_seq_one_letter_code
_entity_poly.pdbx_strand_id
1 'polypeptide(L)'
;MKHYHIDFPPPSPPINLFLCFVLKNGYAPIEFFLEGTRSRTAKTLTPKFGLLSIVMEPFFKREVFDTYLVPISISYERILEESLYAYELLGVPKPKESTSGLLKARKILSDNFGSIHVYFGQPVSLRTLASGRIDRCPYHLVPRHLPQRLSEDIQEFVTDVAYKMELLQIENMVLSPWVLIASVLLQNLPAIDFELLVEKTLWLKGLTQAFGGFLEWPDNLCANKAVTSSLALHSNIVSLVNGQVVLNDVGMEDGATEELVFKQALSILMCGAYRNQLLNVFVRPSLVAVALQMTQSFRKEEIYSCFNFLRDIFSDEFIFFPGIALKDFEEGCFLLTKCDVIQVTPQEILVTEKGNSVAVFLAALFRPFMEGYQIISRYLSKETKEAFTEKQFILGIRNFAFQLLETGSTQCYEVLSSDLQKNAMAAFVRLDVVKKMKTTNGFTYTVNKEALNKTAEMFACSDDGFYGLDYGQGPGRGGRGGSAVESDPGAKKQHELPPSLGNALPDTTEQIRRGPRFRSLTGARANGNSAHFRYGSRSDAFRILASGLGAGGTRFSTRTSGIRAGRTTFGTAHFRCTRVVLLAARMGSRVELGFAEEAAPWSLRSAQFPSKVGGRPAWLSESGLPGPAELRCGRCGRPCAFLLQLYAPLPGRPDAFHRGLFVFCCRGPACYRPGAQGPLRVFRNQLLRKNDTYSYDPPPETPPPEGHPPVSLQLQCGAHLCRVCGCLGPKACSKCHRAHYCSKDHQTVDWKLGHKLSCAQSAQLDTAIPDHKFLFPEYEIVIEPEEMETPGDSQTDADTQKNLEKHDELEAAGGASEGFESLDEEVLEAMAKHETREDKIFRKFKNRIAAEPEQILRYCRGGEGPIWISGENIPQVKDIPNCSCGAQRMFEFQVMPQLLNHLKVDSLGESIDWGTLVVYTCTENCNQANGYMEEFIWKQDITADSA
;
A
#
# COMPACT_ATOMS: atom_id res chain seq x y z
N MET A 1 17.53 4.23 8.20
CA MET A 1 16.53 5.23 7.80
C MET A 1 16.17 6.06 9.03
N LYS A 2 16.53 7.34 9.07
CA LYS A 2 16.05 8.29 10.07
C LYS A 2 15.19 9.29 9.32
N HIS A 3 13.87 9.26 9.55
CA HIS A 3 12.99 10.34 9.10
C HIS A 3 13.31 11.58 9.94
N TYR A 4 13.80 12.63 9.30
CA TYR A 4 13.84 13.96 9.91
C TYR A 4 12.52 14.64 9.58
N HIS A 5 11.67 14.81 10.58
CA HIS A 5 10.58 15.79 10.55
C HIS A 5 11.20 17.18 10.68
N ILE A 6 10.94 18.05 9.70
CA ILE A 6 11.21 19.48 9.79
C ILE A 6 9.84 20.15 9.80
N ASP A 7 9.49 20.79 10.91
CA ASP A 7 8.25 21.56 11.05
C ASP A 7 8.28 22.81 10.15
N PHE A 8 7.24 23.01 9.35
CA PHE A 8 7.08 24.18 8.47
C PHE A 8 6.15 25.23 9.12
N PRO A 9 6.52 26.52 9.18
CA PRO A 9 5.58 27.62 9.34
C PRO A 9 4.97 28.02 7.97
N PRO A 10 3.72 28.53 7.89
CA PRO A 10 3.08 28.87 6.61
C PRO A 10 3.40 30.32 6.15
N PRO A 11 3.27 30.63 4.85
CA PRO A 11 2.79 29.77 3.76
C PRO A 11 3.96 29.00 3.13
N SER A 12 3.70 27.75 2.76
CA SER A 12 4.65 26.91 2.04
C SER A 12 5.12 27.59 0.75
N PRO A 13 6.43 27.67 0.48
CA PRO A 13 6.90 28.16 -0.81
C PRO A 13 6.38 27.23 -1.93
N PRO A 14 6.06 27.76 -3.12
CA PRO A 14 5.74 26.98 -4.31
C PRO A 14 6.69 25.78 -4.49
N ILE A 15 6.16 24.60 -4.82
CA ILE A 15 6.93 23.34 -4.91
C ILE A 15 8.20 23.46 -5.76
N ASN A 16 8.16 24.27 -6.84
CA ASN A 16 9.32 24.59 -7.67
C ASN A 16 10.45 25.23 -6.84
N LEU A 17 10.14 26.27 -6.05
CA LEU A 17 11.12 26.97 -5.23
C LEU A 17 11.75 26.05 -4.18
N PHE A 18 10.97 25.15 -3.58
CA PHE A 18 11.49 24.16 -2.65
C PHE A 18 12.46 23.19 -3.31
N LEU A 19 12.08 22.59 -4.45
CA LEU A 19 12.94 21.63 -5.17
C LEU A 19 14.23 22.29 -5.66
N CYS A 20 14.14 23.48 -6.25
CA CYS A 20 15.31 24.25 -6.64
C CYS A 20 16.21 24.60 -5.43
N PHE A 21 15.63 24.92 -4.27
CA PHE A 21 16.40 25.19 -3.06
C PHE A 21 17.14 23.95 -2.56
N VAL A 22 16.51 22.78 -2.55
CA VAL A 22 17.15 21.51 -2.17
C VAL A 22 18.32 21.18 -3.10
N LEU A 23 18.13 21.33 -4.42
CA LEU A 23 19.18 21.08 -5.43
C LEU A 23 20.35 22.06 -5.32
N LYS A 24 20.08 23.36 -5.16
CA LYS A 24 21.12 24.40 -5.07
C LYS A 24 22.04 24.19 -3.87
N ASN A 25 21.48 23.80 -2.73
CA ASN A 25 22.23 23.66 -1.50
C ASN A 25 22.77 22.23 -1.27
N GLY A 26 22.38 21.27 -2.11
CA GLY A 26 22.82 19.88 -2.00
C GLY A 26 22.36 19.19 -0.71
N TYR A 27 21.21 19.59 -0.16
CA TYR A 27 20.72 19.06 1.14
C TYR A 27 20.37 17.57 1.09
N ALA A 28 19.76 17.11 -0.01
CA ALA A 28 19.33 15.72 -0.21
C ALA A 28 19.15 15.40 -1.71
N PRO A 29 19.26 14.12 -2.12
CA PRO A 29 18.79 13.69 -3.43
C PRO A 29 17.27 13.83 -3.55
N ILE A 30 16.78 14.06 -4.77
CA ILE A 30 15.35 14.18 -5.07
C ILE A 30 14.93 12.95 -5.87
N GLU A 31 13.96 12.22 -5.34
CA GLU A 31 13.32 11.09 -6.00
C GLU A 31 12.00 11.54 -6.65
N PHE A 32 11.75 11.12 -7.88
CA PHE A 32 10.48 11.31 -8.55
C PHE A 32 10.24 10.28 -9.66
N PHE A 33 8.97 10.04 -9.96
CA PHE A 33 8.56 9.17 -11.07
C PHE A 33 8.44 9.98 -12.34
N LEU A 34 9.26 9.66 -13.35
CA LEU A 34 9.25 10.34 -14.64
C LEU A 34 7.90 10.22 -15.34
N GLU A 35 7.25 9.05 -15.21
CA GLU A 35 5.91 8.75 -15.74
C GLU A 35 4.78 9.40 -14.91
N GLY A 36 5.08 9.84 -13.68
CA GLY A 36 4.16 10.51 -12.75
C GLY A 36 3.29 9.58 -11.89
N THR A 37 3.03 8.34 -12.32
CA THR A 37 2.19 7.36 -11.60
C THR A 37 2.83 5.98 -11.58
N ARG A 38 2.26 5.04 -10.80
CA ARG A 38 2.64 3.63 -10.83
C ARG A 38 2.20 2.99 -12.16
N SER A 39 3.01 2.10 -12.73
CA SER A 39 2.73 1.40 -13.99
C SER A 39 1.70 0.28 -13.78
N ARG A 40 0.41 0.56 -14.01
CA ARG A 40 -0.72 -0.37 -13.75
C ARG A 40 -0.73 -1.60 -14.65
N THR A 41 -0.43 -1.41 -15.93
CA THR A 41 -0.32 -2.49 -16.93
C THR A 41 1.10 -3.01 -17.10
N ALA A 42 2.05 -2.47 -16.33
CA ALA A 42 3.49 -2.67 -16.46
C ALA A 42 4.07 -2.37 -17.87
N LYS A 43 3.32 -1.68 -18.73
CA LYS A 43 3.86 -0.98 -19.90
C LYS A 43 4.47 0.34 -19.45
N THR A 44 5.54 0.76 -20.11
CA THR A 44 6.17 2.05 -19.86
C THR A 44 5.26 3.16 -20.40
N LEU A 45 4.99 4.18 -19.58
CA LEU A 45 4.09 5.31 -19.95
C LEU A 45 4.88 6.50 -20.49
N THR A 46 4.25 7.36 -21.28
CA THR A 46 4.94 8.57 -21.76
C THR A 46 5.41 9.49 -20.63
N PRO A 47 6.67 9.99 -20.68
CA PRO A 47 7.25 10.74 -19.58
C PRO A 47 6.60 12.11 -19.41
N LYS A 48 6.45 12.55 -18.15
CA LYS A 48 5.93 13.87 -17.79
C LYS A 48 7.08 14.84 -17.54
N PHE A 49 7.24 15.80 -18.45
CA PHE A 49 8.38 16.72 -18.45
C PHE A 49 8.40 17.74 -17.30
N GLY A 50 7.26 18.00 -16.65
CA GLY A 50 7.11 19.12 -15.71
C GLY A 50 8.10 19.08 -14.54
N LEU A 51 8.19 17.95 -13.84
CA LEU A 51 9.06 17.83 -12.66
C LEU A 51 10.54 17.74 -13.06
N LEU A 52 10.85 17.01 -14.14
CA LEU A 52 12.19 16.95 -14.70
C LEU A 52 12.68 18.35 -15.11
N SER A 53 11.82 19.14 -15.75
CA SER A 53 12.12 20.53 -16.11
C SER A 53 12.48 21.38 -14.89
N ILE A 54 11.77 21.22 -13.76
CA ILE A 54 12.08 21.92 -12.50
C ILE A 54 13.44 21.47 -11.95
N VAL A 55 13.74 20.17 -12.02
CA VAL A 55 15.01 19.61 -11.54
C VAL A 55 16.20 20.06 -12.39
N MET A 56 16.01 20.26 -13.69
CA MET A 56 17.05 20.73 -14.61
C MET A 56 17.22 22.26 -14.58
N GLU A 57 16.23 23.01 -14.10
CA GLU A 57 16.20 24.47 -14.09
C GLU A 57 17.42 25.11 -13.38
N PRO A 58 17.85 24.67 -12.18
CA PRO A 58 19.05 25.21 -11.53
C PRO A 58 20.32 25.06 -12.37
N PHE A 59 20.43 23.99 -13.16
CA PHE A 59 21.57 23.78 -14.05
C PHE A 59 21.57 24.76 -15.23
N PHE A 60 20.41 25.01 -15.84
CA PHE A 60 20.26 26.00 -16.93
C PHE A 60 20.53 27.42 -16.44
N LYS A 61 20.03 27.77 -15.26
CA LYS A 61 20.29 29.06 -14.59
C LYS A 61 21.72 29.21 -14.07
N ARG A 62 22.57 28.19 -14.22
CA ARG A 62 23.95 28.08 -13.71
C ARG A 62 24.05 28.30 -12.20
N GLU A 63 23.01 27.94 -11.46
CA GLU A 63 22.99 27.99 -10.00
C GLU A 63 23.72 26.79 -9.39
N VAL A 64 23.79 25.69 -10.15
CA VAL A 64 24.62 24.53 -9.86
C VAL A 64 25.60 24.26 -11.00
N PHE A 65 26.74 23.67 -10.66
CA PHE A 65 27.74 23.29 -11.66
C PHE A 65 27.24 22.13 -12.52
N ASP A 66 26.65 21.11 -11.91
CA ASP A 66 26.12 19.95 -12.62
C ASP A 66 24.97 19.34 -11.80
N THR A 67 24.14 18.54 -12.47
CA THR A 67 23.09 17.74 -11.84
C THR A 67 23.21 16.34 -12.41
N TYR A 68 23.25 15.35 -11.51
CA TYR A 68 23.31 13.94 -11.89
C TYR A 68 21.91 13.34 -11.81
N LEU A 69 21.44 12.80 -12.94
CA LEU A 69 20.23 12.01 -13.01
C LEU A 69 20.59 10.54 -12.83
N VAL A 70 19.97 9.85 -11.89
CA VAL A 70 20.21 8.41 -11.64
C VAL A 70 18.96 7.66 -12.07
N PRO A 71 19.01 6.85 -13.16
CA PRO A 71 17.88 6.02 -13.55
C PRO A 71 17.74 4.88 -12.55
N ILE A 72 16.55 4.74 -11.97
CA ILE A 72 16.22 3.68 -11.02
C ILE A 72 15.06 2.86 -11.59
N SER A 73 15.23 1.55 -11.65
CA SER A 73 14.19 0.59 -11.99
C SER A 73 13.88 -0.28 -10.77
N ILE A 74 12.60 -0.55 -10.56
CA ILE A 74 12.11 -1.40 -9.46
C ILE A 74 11.24 -2.49 -10.09
N SER A 75 11.65 -3.74 -9.96
CA SER A 75 10.91 -4.91 -10.44
C SER A 75 10.44 -5.74 -9.27
N TYR A 76 9.20 -6.20 -9.31
CA TYR A 76 8.59 -7.06 -8.31
C TYR A 76 8.39 -8.45 -8.92
N GLU A 77 8.74 -9.52 -8.19
CA GLU A 77 8.33 -10.87 -8.62
C GLU A 77 6.82 -11.01 -8.59
N ARG A 78 6.16 -10.63 -7.48
CA ARG A 78 4.70 -10.54 -7.38
C ARG A 78 4.25 -9.17 -6.85
N ILE A 79 3.33 -8.53 -7.58
CA ILE A 79 2.80 -7.21 -7.21
C ILE A 79 1.68 -7.38 -6.19
N LEU A 80 1.72 -6.59 -5.10
CA LEU A 80 0.73 -6.63 -4.02
C LEU A 80 -0.70 -6.38 -4.51
N GLU A 81 -0.86 -5.41 -5.41
CA GLU A 81 -2.17 -4.96 -5.90
C GLU A 81 -2.54 -5.53 -7.28
N GLU A 82 -1.95 -6.66 -7.71
CA GLU A 82 -2.15 -7.22 -9.06
C GLU A 82 -3.62 -7.46 -9.42
N SER A 83 -4.42 -8.01 -8.50
CA SER A 83 -5.85 -8.22 -8.73
C SER A 83 -6.60 -6.89 -8.80
N LEU A 84 -6.30 -5.94 -7.91
CA LEU A 84 -6.90 -4.60 -7.91
C LEU A 84 -6.62 -3.85 -9.21
N TYR A 85 -5.41 -3.97 -9.77
CA TYR A 85 -5.09 -3.37 -11.06
C TYR A 85 -5.90 -4.03 -12.18
N ALA A 86 -6.04 -5.35 -12.20
CA ALA A 86 -6.87 -6.03 -13.20
C ALA A 86 -8.36 -5.63 -13.09
N TYR A 87 -8.91 -5.50 -11.88
CA TYR A 87 -10.26 -4.97 -11.65
C TYR A 87 -10.42 -3.53 -12.15
N GLU A 88 -9.45 -2.66 -11.88
CA GLU A 88 -9.43 -1.27 -12.36
C GLU A 88 -9.42 -1.23 -13.91
N LEU A 89 -8.65 -2.11 -14.55
CA LEU A 89 -8.63 -2.23 -16.01
C LEU A 89 -9.99 -2.70 -16.56
N LEU A 90 -10.66 -3.62 -15.88
CA LEU A 90 -12.05 -4.02 -16.18
C LEU A 90 -13.08 -2.94 -15.79
N GLY A 91 -12.63 -1.77 -15.33
CA GLY A 91 -13.45 -0.57 -15.08
C GLY A 91 -14.23 -0.60 -13.77
N VAL A 92 -13.90 -1.52 -12.87
CA VAL A 92 -14.38 -1.48 -11.49
C VAL A 92 -13.66 -0.30 -10.81
N PRO A 93 -14.39 0.65 -10.21
CA PRO A 93 -13.78 1.83 -9.62
C PRO A 93 -12.85 1.42 -8.47
N LYS A 94 -11.72 2.13 -8.34
CA LYS A 94 -10.77 1.89 -7.26
C LYS A 94 -11.52 2.02 -5.92
N PRO A 95 -11.46 1.01 -5.04
CA PRO A 95 -12.07 1.14 -3.72
C PRO A 95 -11.42 2.31 -2.97
N LYS A 96 -12.23 3.13 -2.29
CA LYS A 96 -11.71 4.24 -1.49
C LYS A 96 -10.69 3.69 -0.49
N GLU A 97 -9.45 4.17 -0.60
CA GLU A 97 -8.38 3.80 0.32
C GLU A 97 -8.86 4.10 1.73
N SER A 98 -8.77 3.11 2.59
CA SER A 98 -9.29 3.24 3.93
C SER A 98 -8.37 2.59 4.93
N THR A 99 -8.37 3.11 6.15
CA THR A 99 -7.57 2.63 7.27
C THR A 99 -7.80 1.14 7.57
N SER A 100 -8.97 0.59 7.23
CA SER A 100 -9.25 -0.86 7.21
C SER A 100 -8.40 -1.66 6.22
N GLY A 101 -8.06 -1.07 5.08
CA GLY A 101 -7.16 -1.67 4.08
C GLY A 101 -5.73 -1.79 4.59
N LEU A 102 -5.28 -0.88 5.47
CA LEU A 102 -3.97 -0.94 6.13
C LEU A 102 -3.90 -2.05 7.20
N LEU A 103 -5.04 -2.40 7.82
CA LEU A 103 -5.15 -3.50 8.78
C LEU A 103 -5.31 -4.86 8.08
N LYS A 104 -6.15 -4.97 7.03
CA LYS A 104 -6.20 -6.15 6.14
C LYS A 104 -4.87 -6.36 5.42
N ALA A 105 -4.11 -5.29 5.17
CA ALA A 105 -2.77 -5.38 4.62
C ALA A 105 -1.82 -6.20 5.50
N ARG A 106 -2.05 -6.44 6.79
CA ARG A 106 -1.18 -7.35 7.58
C ARG A 106 -1.26 -8.82 7.13
N LYS A 107 -2.45 -9.31 6.78
CA LYS A 107 -2.63 -10.67 6.21
C LYS A 107 -2.01 -10.75 4.82
N ILE A 108 -2.22 -9.70 4.02
CA ILE A 108 -1.62 -9.60 2.69
C ILE A 108 -0.10 -9.53 2.81
N LEU A 109 0.47 -8.67 3.68
CA LEU A 109 1.92 -8.54 3.94
C LEU A 109 2.57 -9.79 4.56
N SER A 110 1.78 -10.73 5.09
CA SER A 110 2.28 -12.04 5.57
C SER A 110 2.39 -13.09 4.46
N ASP A 111 1.83 -12.81 3.28
CA ASP A 111 1.97 -13.67 2.10
C ASP A 111 3.38 -13.52 1.48
N ASN A 112 3.79 -14.51 0.70
CA ASN A 112 5.04 -14.46 -0.04
C ASN A 112 4.84 -13.72 -1.36
N PHE A 113 5.53 -12.58 -1.53
CA PHE A 113 5.56 -11.80 -2.78
C PHE A 113 6.85 -11.99 -3.57
N GLY A 114 7.72 -12.89 -3.12
CA GLY A 114 9.02 -13.10 -3.71
C GLY A 114 9.96 -11.92 -3.44
N SER A 115 10.83 -11.66 -4.41
CA SER A 115 11.88 -10.65 -4.30
C SER A 115 11.49 -9.32 -4.94
N ILE A 116 12.07 -8.24 -4.39
CA ILE A 116 12.02 -6.90 -4.99
C ILE A 116 13.42 -6.59 -5.49
N HIS A 117 13.54 -6.32 -6.78
CA HIS A 117 14.81 -5.98 -7.43
C HIS A 117 14.84 -4.48 -7.64
N VAL A 118 15.83 -3.81 -7.03
CA VAL A 118 16.05 -2.38 -7.20
C VAL A 118 17.39 -2.17 -7.87
N TYR A 119 17.38 -1.63 -9.09
CA TYR A 119 18.60 -1.36 -9.82
C TYR A 119 18.86 0.15 -9.89
N PHE A 120 20.08 0.54 -9.49
CA PHE A 120 20.57 1.90 -9.62
C PHE A 120 21.50 1.98 -10.83
N GLY A 121 21.04 2.60 -11.91
CA GLY A 121 21.84 2.76 -13.11
C GLY A 121 22.93 3.79 -12.99
N GLN A 122 23.77 3.86 -14.02
CA GLN A 122 24.90 4.78 -14.05
C GLN A 122 24.41 6.24 -14.01
N PRO A 123 24.90 7.06 -13.07
CA PRO A 123 24.53 8.48 -13.00
C PRO A 123 24.88 9.22 -14.30
N VAL A 124 23.91 9.96 -14.83
CA VAL A 124 24.05 10.73 -16.07
C VAL A 124 24.19 12.21 -15.74
N SER A 125 25.33 12.79 -16.12
CA SER A 125 25.63 14.22 -15.93
C SER A 125 24.85 15.07 -16.93
N LEU A 126 24.01 15.98 -16.43
CA LEU A 126 23.30 16.97 -17.27
C LEU A 126 24.27 17.85 -18.05
N ARG A 127 25.39 18.24 -17.44
CA ARG A 127 26.45 18.99 -18.12
C ARG A 127 26.99 18.25 -19.34
N THR A 128 27.22 16.95 -19.20
CA THR A 128 27.74 16.13 -20.30
C THR A 128 26.70 16.01 -21.41
N LEU A 129 25.42 15.84 -21.06
CA LEU A 129 24.33 15.80 -22.04
C LEU A 129 24.12 17.15 -22.75
N ALA A 130 24.24 18.26 -22.03
CA ALA A 130 24.01 19.61 -22.56
C ALA A 130 25.20 20.14 -23.37
N SER A 131 26.37 19.51 -23.29
CA SER A 131 27.60 19.97 -23.93
C SER A 131 27.43 20.08 -25.46
N GLY A 132 27.54 21.30 -25.98
CA GLY A 132 27.38 21.59 -27.41
C GLY A 132 25.93 21.60 -27.91
N ARG A 133 24.94 21.39 -27.03
CA ARG A 133 23.50 21.41 -27.38
C ARG A 133 22.77 22.62 -26.80
N ILE A 134 23.14 23.07 -25.60
CA ILE A 134 22.45 24.18 -24.91
C ILE A 134 23.42 25.31 -24.60
N ASP A 135 23.11 26.52 -25.08
CA ASP A 135 23.76 27.74 -24.61
C ASP A 135 23.06 28.28 -23.36
N ARG A 136 23.83 28.37 -22.26
CA ARG A 136 23.36 28.88 -20.97
C ARG A 136 23.63 30.37 -20.77
N CYS A 137 24.26 31.07 -21.74
CA CYS A 137 24.59 32.50 -21.63
C CYS A 137 23.35 33.42 -21.57
N PRO A 138 22.27 33.20 -22.35
CA PRO A 138 21.10 34.07 -22.36
C PRO A 138 20.42 34.22 -20.99
N TYR A 139 20.50 33.19 -20.14
CA TYR A 139 19.91 33.18 -18.80
C TYR A 139 20.58 34.15 -17.81
N HIS A 140 21.77 34.68 -18.12
CA HIS A 140 22.41 35.75 -17.32
C HIS A 140 21.89 37.14 -17.66
N LEU A 141 21.19 37.29 -18.80
CA LEU A 141 20.74 38.59 -19.30
C LEU A 141 19.38 39.00 -18.74
N VAL A 142 18.73 38.15 -17.95
CA VAL A 142 17.38 38.38 -17.41
C VAL A 142 17.36 38.19 -15.89
N PRO A 143 16.73 39.11 -15.12
CA PRO A 143 16.66 39.01 -13.66
C PRO A 143 16.03 37.70 -13.15
N ARG A 144 16.69 37.06 -12.18
CA ARG A 144 16.36 35.71 -11.68
C ARG A 144 14.99 35.57 -11.01
N HIS A 145 14.38 36.68 -10.62
CA HIS A 145 13.07 36.72 -9.95
C HIS A 145 11.89 36.77 -10.93
N LEU A 146 12.14 36.93 -12.23
CA LEU A 146 11.10 36.90 -13.24
C LEU A 146 10.89 35.45 -13.74
N PRO A 147 9.64 34.94 -13.76
CA PRO A 147 9.34 33.66 -14.39
C PRO A 147 9.71 33.73 -15.89
N GLN A 148 10.60 32.83 -16.32
CA GLN A 148 10.95 32.71 -17.72
C GLN A 148 10.30 31.46 -18.30
N ARG A 149 9.66 31.62 -19.45
CA ARG A 149 9.30 30.49 -20.29
C ARG A 149 10.60 29.89 -20.84
N LEU A 150 10.75 28.57 -20.72
CA LEU A 150 11.90 27.86 -21.30
C LEU A 150 11.89 28.05 -22.82
N SER A 151 13.06 28.25 -23.43
CA SER A 151 13.20 28.30 -24.88
C SER A 151 12.80 26.96 -25.50
N GLU A 152 12.40 26.97 -26.77
CA GLU A 152 12.01 25.76 -27.52
C GLU A 152 13.15 24.72 -27.49
N ASP A 153 14.40 25.13 -27.72
CA ASP A 153 15.59 24.27 -27.66
C ASP A 153 15.74 23.55 -26.30
N ILE A 154 15.36 24.20 -25.19
CA ILE A 154 15.45 23.59 -23.86
C ILE A 154 14.28 22.66 -23.62
N GLN A 155 13.08 22.98 -24.11
CA GLN A 155 11.95 22.07 -24.03
C GLN A 155 12.26 20.78 -24.79
N GLU A 156 12.80 20.88 -26.00
CA GLU A 156 13.27 19.74 -26.79
C GLU A 156 14.36 18.95 -26.04
N PHE A 157 15.35 19.63 -25.46
CA PHE A 157 16.40 18.97 -24.68
C PHE A 157 15.87 18.27 -23.41
N VAL A 158 14.90 18.86 -22.70
CA VAL A 158 14.24 18.22 -21.55
C VAL A 158 13.49 16.96 -22.02
N THR A 159 12.82 17.02 -23.16
CA THR A 159 12.15 15.87 -23.77
C THR A 159 13.14 14.76 -24.13
N ASP A 160 14.25 15.09 -24.80
CA ASP A 160 15.34 14.16 -25.12
C ASP A 160 15.89 13.46 -23.87
N VAL A 161 16.14 14.24 -22.81
CA VAL A 161 16.67 13.73 -21.54
C VAL A 161 15.67 12.80 -20.86
N ALA A 162 14.39 13.16 -20.87
CA ALA A 162 13.32 12.33 -20.30
C ALA A 162 13.28 10.94 -20.95
N TYR A 163 13.10 10.91 -22.27
CA TYR A 163 13.05 9.64 -22.98
C TYR A 163 14.35 8.84 -22.84
N LYS A 164 15.51 9.51 -22.79
CA LYS A 164 16.79 8.83 -22.53
C LYS A 164 16.84 8.18 -21.14
N MET A 165 16.33 8.84 -20.10
CA MET A 165 16.30 8.25 -18.76
C MET A 165 15.40 7.02 -18.71
N GLU A 166 14.27 7.09 -19.40
CA GLU A 166 13.32 6.00 -19.50
C GLU A 166 13.90 4.76 -20.21
N LEU A 167 14.64 4.94 -21.32
CA LEU A 167 15.37 3.82 -21.95
C LEU A 167 16.37 3.18 -21.01
N LEU A 168 17.10 3.99 -20.23
CA LEU A 168 18.03 3.46 -19.24
C LEU A 168 17.29 2.72 -18.12
N GLN A 169 16.07 3.11 -17.76
CA GLN A 169 15.26 2.36 -16.80
C GLN A 169 14.80 1.02 -17.39
N ILE A 170 14.38 0.99 -18.67
CA ILE A 170 14.00 -0.23 -19.39
C ILE A 170 15.20 -1.19 -19.52
N GLU A 171 16.36 -0.70 -19.96
CA GLU A 171 17.59 -1.51 -20.12
C GLU A 171 18.01 -2.16 -18.80
N ASN A 172 17.76 -1.47 -17.69
CA ASN A 172 18.11 -1.91 -16.35
C ASN A 172 16.97 -2.61 -15.61
N MET A 173 15.82 -2.84 -16.26
CA MET A 173 14.68 -3.51 -15.63
C MET A 173 14.97 -5.01 -15.48
N VAL A 174 14.94 -5.50 -14.24
CA VAL A 174 15.17 -6.92 -13.94
C VAL A 174 13.92 -7.71 -14.28
N LEU A 175 14.07 -8.77 -15.07
CA LEU A 175 13.01 -9.70 -15.45
C LEU A 175 13.13 -11.01 -14.67
N SER A 176 12.05 -11.41 -14.00
CA SER A 176 11.97 -12.66 -13.26
C SER A 176 11.59 -13.84 -14.16
N PRO A 177 11.78 -15.11 -13.72
CA PRO A 177 11.33 -16.27 -14.48
C PRO A 177 9.83 -16.27 -14.77
N TRP A 178 9.01 -15.72 -13.86
CA TRP A 178 7.56 -15.62 -14.02
C TRP A 178 7.15 -14.78 -15.24
N VAL A 179 7.87 -13.71 -15.55
CA VAL A 179 7.62 -12.90 -16.75
C VAL A 179 7.69 -13.73 -18.04
N LEU A 180 8.63 -14.67 -18.10
CA LEU A 180 8.77 -15.59 -19.24
C LEU A 180 7.64 -16.63 -19.24
N ILE A 181 7.35 -17.21 -18.08
CA ILE A 181 6.31 -18.23 -17.89
C ILE A 181 4.94 -17.68 -18.29
N ALA A 182 4.57 -16.49 -17.81
CA ALA A 182 3.32 -15.83 -18.15
C ALA A 182 3.20 -15.56 -19.66
N SER A 183 4.31 -15.16 -20.31
CA SER A 183 4.33 -14.92 -21.76
C SER A 183 4.14 -16.20 -22.57
N VAL A 184 4.73 -17.32 -22.13
CA VAL A 184 4.50 -18.63 -22.75
C VAL A 184 3.07 -19.11 -22.50
N LEU A 185 2.58 -18.99 -21.26
CA LEU A 185 1.24 -19.44 -20.87
C LEU A 185 0.15 -18.74 -21.69
N LEU A 186 0.22 -17.42 -21.85
CA LEU A 186 -0.75 -16.65 -22.63
C LEU A 186 -0.82 -17.05 -24.11
N GLN A 187 0.25 -17.60 -24.68
CA GLN A 187 0.27 -18.11 -26.05
C GLN A 187 -0.16 -19.59 -26.17
N ASN A 188 -0.41 -20.27 -25.06
CA ASN A 188 -0.78 -21.69 -25.02
C ASN A 188 -2.03 -21.91 -24.14
N LEU A 189 -2.91 -20.91 -24.04
CA LEU A 189 -4.19 -21.04 -23.35
C LEU A 189 -5.10 -22.08 -24.05
N PRO A 190 -5.98 -22.77 -23.30
CA PRO A 190 -6.25 -22.63 -21.86
C PRO A 190 -5.27 -23.37 -20.93
N ALA A 191 -4.46 -24.29 -21.47
CA ALA A 191 -3.60 -25.18 -20.68
C ALA A 191 -2.32 -25.56 -21.42
N ILE A 192 -1.22 -25.72 -20.68
CA ILE A 192 0.07 -26.20 -21.22
C ILE A 192 0.65 -27.31 -20.35
N ASP A 193 1.21 -28.35 -20.97
CA ASP A 193 1.96 -29.39 -20.24
C ASP A 193 3.16 -28.78 -19.49
N PHE A 194 3.39 -29.23 -18.26
CA PHE A 194 4.43 -28.66 -17.40
C PHE A 194 5.85 -28.80 -17.99
N GLU A 195 6.19 -29.94 -18.59
CA GLU A 195 7.53 -30.14 -19.17
C GLU A 195 7.70 -29.28 -20.43
N LEU A 196 6.65 -29.16 -21.25
CA LEU A 196 6.65 -28.25 -22.40
C LEU A 196 6.78 -26.77 -21.98
N LEU A 197 6.13 -26.38 -20.87
CA LEU A 197 6.25 -25.03 -20.31
C LEU A 197 7.70 -24.75 -19.88
N VAL A 198 8.35 -25.70 -19.21
CA VAL A 198 9.76 -25.57 -18.81
C VAL A 198 10.66 -25.41 -20.04
N GLU A 199 10.47 -26.26 -21.06
CA GLU A 199 11.25 -26.20 -22.31
C GLU A 199 11.11 -24.85 -23.00
N LYS A 200 9.87 -24.39 -23.23
CA LYS A 200 9.59 -23.09 -23.88
C LYS A 200 10.10 -21.91 -23.05
N THR A 201 10.03 -22.00 -21.72
CA THR A 201 10.57 -20.96 -20.81
C THR A 201 12.08 -20.85 -20.93
N LEU A 202 12.80 -21.98 -21.01
CA LEU A 202 14.26 -21.99 -21.21
C LEU A 202 14.67 -21.46 -22.58
N TRP A 203 13.93 -21.81 -23.62
CA TRP A 203 14.14 -21.23 -24.95
C TRP A 203 13.94 -19.71 -24.93
N LEU A 204 12.86 -19.23 -24.32
CA LEU A 204 12.56 -17.80 -24.21
C LEU A 204 13.58 -17.06 -23.32
N LYS A 205 14.14 -17.73 -22.30
CA LYS A 205 15.26 -17.21 -21.51
C LYS A 205 16.46 -16.90 -22.40
N GLY A 206 16.88 -17.86 -23.23
CA GLY A 206 18.00 -17.67 -24.14
C GLY A 206 17.74 -16.54 -25.16
N LEU A 207 16.52 -16.50 -25.70
CA LEU A 207 16.10 -15.43 -26.62
C LEU A 207 16.13 -14.05 -25.94
N THR A 208 15.58 -13.93 -24.74
CA THR A 208 15.56 -12.66 -23.97
C THR A 208 16.97 -12.15 -23.70
N GLN A 209 17.91 -13.03 -23.33
CA GLN A 209 19.31 -12.68 -23.13
C GLN A 209 20.01 -12.25 -24.43
N ALA A 210 19.71 -12.91 -25.56
CA ALA A 210 20.28 -12.55 -26.86
C ALA A 210 19.85 -11.16 -27.33
N PHE A 211 18.63 -10.74 -26.94
CA PHE A 211 18.04 -9.44 -27.23
C PHE A 211 18.41 -8.36 -26.19
N GLY A 212 19.22 -8.70 -25.18
CA GLY A 212 19.74 -7.76 -24.19
C GLY A 212 18.86 -7.54 -22.97
N GLY A 213 17.83 -8.36 -22.76
CA GLY A 213 17.00 -8.32 -21.56
C GLY A 213 17.79 -8.71 -20.30
N PHE A 214 17.63 -7.94 -19.24
CA PHE A 214 18.30 -8.19 -17.97
C PHE A 214 17.49 -9.17 -17.11
N LEU A 215 17.83 -10.46 -17.20
CA LEU A 215 17.12 -11.53 -16.50
C LEU A 215 17.84 -11.96 -15.22
N GLU A 216 17.11 -12.06 -14.13
CA GLU A 216 17.58 -12.71 -12.91
C GLU A 216 17.05 -14.14 -12.86
N TRP A 217 17.95 -15.10 -13.00
CA TRP A 217 17.61 -16.52 -12.86
C TRP A 217 18.28 -17.05 -11.59
N PRO A 218 17.59 -17.83 -10.74
CA PRO A 218 18.20 -18.36 -9.53
C PRO A 218 19.38 -19.29 -9.85
N ASP A 219 20.61 -18.87 -9.54
CA ASP A 219 21.87 -19.55 -9.93
C ASP A 219 21.99 -20.99 -9.41
N ASN A 220 21.21 -21.36 -8.37
CA ASN A 220 21.27 -22.66 -7.70
C ASN A 220 20.09 -23.59 -8.00
N LEU A 221 19.15 -23.19 -8.87
CA LEU A 221 17.98 -23.99 -9.19
C LEU A 221 18.05 -24.51 -10.63
N CYS A 222 17.78 -25.81 -10.80
CA CYS A 222 17.48 -26.34 -12.12
C CYS A 222 16.18 -25.73 -12.67
N ALA A 223 16.00 -25.81 -13.99
CA ALA A 223 14.89 -25.15 -14.67
C ALA A 223 13.52 -25.55 -14.11
N ASN A 224 13.28 -26.85 -13.91
CA ASN A 224 12.03 -27.35 -13.35
C ASN A 224 11.77 -26.73 -11.98
N LYS A 225 12.78 -26.66 -11.09
CA LYS A 225 12.61 -26.04 -9.76
C LYS A 225 12.33 -24.54 -9.82
N ALA A 226 12.99 -23.81 -10.73
CA ALA A 226 12.74 -22.38 -10.91
C ALA A 226 11.31 -22.11 -11.40
N VAL A 227 10.84 -22.91 -12.37
CA VAL A 227 9.46 -22.83 -12.87
C VAL A 227 8.46 -23.22 -11.79
N THR A 228 8.65 -24.36 -11.10
CA THR A 228 7.77 -24.78 -10.00
C THR A 228 7.68 -23.74 -8.88
N SER A 229 8.82 -23.14 -8.48
CA SER A 229 8.82 -22.11 -7.44
C SER A 229 8.07 -20.85 -7.88
N SER A 230 8.19 -20.48 -9.16
CA SER A 230 7.43 -19.36 -9.73
C SER A 230 5.93 -19.66 -9.79
N LEU A 231 5.53 -20.86 -10.23
CA LEU A 231 4.12 -21.28 -10.22
C LEU A 231 3.53 -21.25 -8.79
N ALA A 232 4.30 -21.68 -7.79
CA ALA A 232 3.86 -21.66 -6.40
C ALA A 232 3.67 -20.23 -5.86
N LEU A 233 4.57 -19.30 -6.24
CA LEU A 233 4.48 -17.89 -5.87
C LEU A 233 3.23 -17.21 -6.47
N HIS A 234 2.86 -17.60 -7.68
CA HIS A 234 1.70 -17.06 -8.42
C HIS A 234 0.50 -18.02 -8.41
N SER A 235 0.37 -18.82 -7.34
CA SER A 235 -0.70 -19.81 -7.18
C SER A 235 -2.12 -19.21 -7.13
N ASN A 236 -2.24 -17.89 -7.00
CA ASN A 236 -3.50 -17.18 -7.15
C ASN A 236 -3.94 -17.00 -8.62
N ILE A 237 -3.01 -17.06 -9.57
CA ILE A 237 -3.29 -16.90 -11.02
C ILE A 237 -3.31 -18.25 -11.72
N VAL A 238 -2.47 -19.20 -11.30
CA VAL A 238 -2.28 -20.50 -11.98
C VAL A 238 -2.34 -21.67 -11.01
N SER A 239 -2.71 -22.83 -11.54
CA SER A 239 -2.64 -24.11 -10.84
C SER A 239 -2.06 -25.20 -11.73
N LEU A 240 -1.45 -26.21 -11.10
CA LEU A 240 -0.95 -27.41 -11.77
C LEU A 240 -1.94 -28.55 -11.56
N VAL A 241 -2.69 -28.91 -12.59
CA VAL A 241 -3.74 -29.94 -12.57
C VAL A 241 -3.38 -31.03 -13.56
N ASN A 242 -3.26 -32.29 -13.10
CA ASN A 242 -2.94 -33.45 -13.94
C ASN A 242 -1.68 -33.29 -14.81
N GLY A 243 -0.67 -32.57 -14.33
CA GLY A 243 0.57 -32.29 -15.08
C GLY A 243 0.46 -31.12 -16.07
N GLN A 244 -0.71 -30.48 -16.17
CA GLN A 244 -0.93 -29.30 -16.99
C GLN A 244 -1.05 -28.05 -16.12
N VAL A 245 -0.42 -26.97 -16.56
CA VAL A 245 -0.57 -25.65 -15.95
C VAL A 245 -1.76 -24.97 -16.60
N VAL A 246 -2.72 -24.57 -15.78
CA VAL A 246 -3.96 -23.90 -16.18
C VAL A 246 -4.09 -22.57 -15.44
N LEU A 247 -4.80 -21.62 -16.05
CA LEU A 247 -5.24 -20.43 -15.32
C LEU A 247 -6.28 -20.83 -14.29
N ASN A 248 -6.25 -20.19 -13.13
CA ASN A 248 -7.29 -20.36 -12.14
C ASN A 248 -8.55 -19.65 -12.62
N ASP A 249 -9.59 -20.44 -12.86
CA ASP A 249 -10.96 -19.97 -12.82
C ASP A 249 -11.34 -19.90 -11.34
N VAL A 250 -11.60 -18.69 -10.83
CA VAL A 250 -11.91 -18.50 -9.41
C VAL A 250 -13.26 -19.18 -9.09
N GLY A 251 -13.20 -20.43 -8.62
CA GLY A 251 -14.34 -21.22 -8.13
C GLY A 251 -15.17 -21.86 -9.25
N MET A 252 -14.99 -23.18 -9.44
CA MET A 252 -15.91 -24.01 -10.22
C MET A 252 -17.14 -24.32 -9.36
N GLU A 253 -18.23 -23.59 -9.57
CA GLU A 253 -19.61 -23.99 -9.26
C GLU A 253 -20.59 -23.04 -10.00
N ASP A 254 -21.39 -23.59 -10.93
CA ASP A 254 -22.62 -23.06 -11.55
C ASP A 254 -22.83 -21.53 -11.61
N GLY A 255 -21.89 -20.78 -12.20
CA GLY A 255 -22.03 -19.35 -12.48
C GLY A 255 -22.66 -19.05 -13.84
N ALA A 256 -23.31 -17.88 -13.98
CA ALA A 256 -23.78 -17.37 -15.26
C ALA A 256 -22.62 -17.17 -16.25
N THR A 257 -22.85 -17.32 -17.56
CA THR A 257 -21.83 -17.18 -18.64
C THR A 257 -21.02 -15.88 -18.51
N GLU A 258 -21.68 -14.81 -18.06
CA GLU A 258 -21.07 -13.50 -17.86
C GLU A 258 -19.95 -13.49 -16.81
N GLU A 259 -20.18 -14.19 -15.70
CA GLU A 259 -19.24 -14.28 -14.58
C GLU A 259 -17.97 -15.05 -14.99
N LEU A 260 -18.13 -16.06 -15.86
CA LEU A 260 -17.03 -16.86 -16.38
C LEU A 260 -16.10 -16.01 -17.28
N VAL A 261 -16.67 -15.25 -18.23
CA VAL A 261 -15.91 -14.36 -19.11
C VAL A 261 -15.14 -13.32 -18.30
N PHE A 262 -15.78 -12.76 -17.28
CA PHE A 262 -15.14 -11.78 -16.39
C PHE A 262 -13.97 -12.37 -15.60
N LYS A 263 -14.15 -13.55 -15.00
CA LYS A 263 -13.09 -14.26 -14.26
C LYS A 263 -11.91 -14.61 -15.15
N GLN A 264 -12.17 -15.11 -16.36
CA GLN A 264 -11.13 -15.42 -17.32
C GLN A 264 -10.37 -14.17 -17.77
N ALA A 265 -11.08 -13.07 -18.02
CA ALA A 265 -10.46 -11.78 -18.32
C ALA A 265 -9.55 -11.30 -17.20
N LEU A 266 -9.95 -11.47 -15.93
CA LEU A 266 -9.15 -11.08 -14.77
C LEU A 266 -7.80 -11.82 -14.75
N SER A 267 -7.80 -13.16 -14.83
CA SER A 267 -6.58 -13.98 -14.83
C SER A 267 -5.67 -13.66 -16.02
N ILE A 268 -6.25 -13.44 -17.21
CA ILE A 268 -5.50 -13.07 -18.42
C ILE A 268 -4.87 -11.68 -18.28
N LEU A 269 -5.59 -10.68 -17.76
CA LEU A 269 -5.05 -9.34 -17.57
C LEU A 269 -3.93 -9.31 -16.51
N MET A 270 -4.03 -10.13 -15.46
CA MET A 270 -2.97 -10.30 -14.47
C MET A 270 -1.70 -10.90 -15.10
N CYS A 271 -1.82 -11.99 -15.87
CA CYS A 271 -0.69 -12.54 -16.65
C CYS A 271 -0.17 -11.54 -17.68
N GLY A 272 -1.07 -10.79 -18.34
CA GLY A 272 -0.77 -9.80 -19.37
C GLY A 272 0.13 -8.69 -18.83
N ALA A 273 -0.07 -8.26 -17.59
CA ALA A 273 0.81 -7.29 -16.94
C ALA A 273 2.26 -7.80 -16.84
N TYR A 274 2.49 -9.08 -16.48
CA TYR A 274 3.83 -9.63 -16.44
C TYR A 274 4.44 -9.79 -17.84
N ARG A 275 3.66 -10.25 -18.84
CA ARG A 275 4.09 -10.28 -20.25
C ARG A 275 4.49 -8.89 -20.75
N ASN A 276 3.78 -7.83 -20.34
CA ASN A 276 4.08 -6.46 -20.78
C ASN A 276 5.46 -5.98 -20.34
N GLN A 277 6.00 -6.47 -19.23
CA GLN A 277 7.40 -6.22 -18.85
C GLN A 277 8.36 -6.76 -19.92
N LEU A 278 8.09 -7.99 -20.40
CA LEU A 278 8.87 -8.62 -21.46
C LEU A 278 8.79 -7.86 -22.79
N LEU A 279 7.62 -7.29 -23.10
CA LEU A 279 7.43 -6.53 -24.34
C LEU A 279 8.43 -5.38 -24.48
N ASN A 280 8.84 -4.73 -23.38
CA ASN A 280 9.82 -3.65 -23.43
C ASN A 280 11.16 -4.08 -24.09
N VAL A 281 11.51 -5.37 -24.03
CA VAL A 281 12.69 -5.95 -24.70
C VAL A 281 12.41 -6.26 -26.18
N PHE A 282 11.18 -6.67 -26.51
CA PHE A 282 10.82 -7.20 -27.83
C PHE A 282 10.06 -6.24 -28.75
N VAL A 283 9.71 -5.01 -28.33
CA VAL A 283 8.87 -4.10 -29.15
C VAL A 283 9.37 -3.97 -30.60
N ARG A 284 10.61 -3.52 -30.80
CA ARG A 284 11.17 -3.28 -32.14
C ARG A 284 11.19 -4.54 -33.01
N PRO A 285 11.80 -5.66 -32.58
CA PRO A 285 11.83 -6.88 -33.40
C PRO A 285 10.45 -7.51 -33.60
N SER A 286 9.54 -7.41 -32.63
CA SER A 286 8.16 -7.85 -32.80
C SER A 286 7.41 -7.04 -33.85
N LEU A 287 7.55 -5.71 -33.87
CA LEU A 287 6.93 -4.90 -34.92
C LEU A 287 7.45 -5.25 -36.33
N VAL A 288 8.75 -5.58 -36.46
CA VAL A 288 9.30 -6.07 -37.73
C VAL A 288 8.69 -7.44 -38.10
N ALA A 289 8.57 -8.35 -37.13
CA ALA A 289 7.97 -9.67 -37.34
C ALA A 289 6.49 -9.57 -37.74
N VAL A 290 5.72 -8.68 -37.10
CA VAL A 290 4.32 -8.40 -37.46
C VAL A 290 4.24 -7.78 -38.86
N ALA A 291 5.10 -6.80 -39.18
CA ALA A 291 5.13 -6.18 -40.50
C ALA A 291 5.45 -7.18 -41.63
N LEU A 292 6.37 -8.13 -41.38
CA LEU A 292 6.66 -9.23 -42.30
C LEU A 292 5.44 -10.13 -42.55
N GLN A 293 4.69 -10.47 -41.49
CA GLN A 293 3.49 -11.29 -41.61
C GLN A 293 2.33 -10.56 -42.31
N MET A 294 2.13 -9.28 -42.01
CA MET A 294 1.06 -8.48 -42.59
C MET A 294 1.28 -8.15 -44.06
N THR A 295 2.50 -7.84 -44.46
CA THR A 295 2.77 -7.44 -45.86
C THR A 295 2.81 -8.63 -46.82
N GLN A 296 3.12 -9.84 -46.31
CA GLN A 296 3.40 -11.03 -47.12
C GLN A 296 4.40 -10.76 -48.27
N SER A 297 5.27 -9.77 -48.06
CA SER A 297 6.23 -9.26 -49.03
C SER A 297 7.63 -9.32 -48.46
N PHE A 298 8.60 -9.54 -49.34
CA PHE A 298 10.01 -9.53 -48.96
C PHE A 298 10.63 -8.14 -49.13
N ARG A 299 9.92 -7.18 -49.73
CA ARG A 299 10.48 -5.86 -50.03
C ARG A 299 10.64 -5.02 -48.77
N LYS A 300 11.86 -4.58 -48.53
CA LYS A 300 12.23 -3.76 -47.36
C LYS A 300 11.39 -2.48 -47.25
N GLU A 301 11.05 -1.85 -48.37
CA GLU A 301 10.25 -0.61 -48.41
C GLU A 301 8.81 -0.83 -47.92
N GLU A 302 8.17 -1.93 -48.35
CA GLU A 302 6.80 -2.28 -47.96
C GLU A 302 6.75 -2.67 -46.47
N ILE A 303 7.72 -3.46 -46.01
CA ILE A 303 7.86 -3.84 -44.59
C ILE A 303 8.11 -2.60 -43.73
N TYR A 304 8.98 -1.69 -44.16
CA TYR A 304 9.25 -0.45 -43.43
C TYR A 304 8.02 0.46 -43.35
N SER A 305 7.24 0.55 -44.43
CA SER A 305 5.97 1.28 -44.43
C SER A 305 4.96 0.69 -43.44
N CYS A 306 4.83 -0.64 -43.40
CA CYS A 306 3.98 -1.32 -42.43
C CYS A 306 4.49 -1.15 -40.98
N PHE A 307 5.80 -1.26 -40.77
CA PHE A 307 6.43 -0.98 -39.47
C PHE A 307 6.11 0.43 -38.96
N ASN A 308 6.20 1.45 -39.83
CA ASN A 308 5.85 2.82 -39.46
C ASN A 308 4.37 2.97 -39.10
N PHE A 309 3.47 2.32 -39.87
CA PHE A 309 2.06 2.29 -39.51
C PHE A 309 1.83 1.67 -38.12
N LEU A 310 2.44 0.51 -37.85
CA LEU A 310 2.33 -0.17 -36.55
C LEU A 310 2.89 0.68 -35.41
N ARG A 311 4.00 1.37 -35.66
CA ARG A 311 4.62 2.27 -34.68
C ARG A 311 3.70 3.46 -34.37
N ASP A 312 3.08 4.05 -35.39
CA ASP A 312 2.24 5.23 -35.23
C ASP A 312 0.89 4.89 -34.56
N ILE A 313 0.32 3.71 -34.84
CA ILE A 313 -0.91 3.26 -34.20
C ILE A 313 -0.69 2.82 -32.75
N PHE A 314 0.45 2.22 -32.43
CA PHE A 314 0.79 1.77 -31.07
C PHE A 314 1.63 2.77 -30.27
N SER A 315 1.73 4.04 -30.69
CA SER A 315 2.56 5.02 -29.98
C SER A 315 2.03 5.41 -28.59
N ASP A 316 0.78 5.10 -28.28
CA ASP A 316 0.22 5.23 -26.92
C ASP A 316 0.34 3.93 -26.11
N GLU A 317 0.63 2.80 -26.77
CA GLU A 317 0.87 1.51 -26.12
C GLU A 317 2.33 1.32 -25.72
N PHE A 318 3.25 1.78 -26.57
CA PHE A 318 4.69 1.62 -26.42
C PHE A 318 5.44 2.90 -26.73
N ILE A 319 6.64 2.99 -26.18
CA ILE A 319 7.45 4.21 -26.27
C ILE A 319 8.35 4.17 -27.51
N PHE A 320 8.12 5.13 -28.39
CA PHE A 320 8.94 5.43 -29.55
C PHE A 320 9.44 6.87 -29.48
N PHE A 321 10.72 7.06 -29.79
CA PHE A 321 11.30 8.40 -29.80
C PHE A 321 10.88 9.13 -31.07
N PRO A 322 10.48 10.41 -30.96
CA PRO A 322 10.23 11.24 -32.13
C PRO A 322 11.48 11.31 -33.04
N GLY A 323 11.25 11.24 -34.36
CA GLY A 323 12.31 11.50 -35.34
C GLY A 323 13.32 10.38 -35.61
N ILE A 324 13.22 9.21 -34.94
CA ILE A 324 14.19 8.11 -35.13
C ILE A 324 13.58 6.81 -35.71
N ALA A 325 12.51 6.93 -36.49
CA ALA A 325 11.77 5.80 -37.09
C ALA A 325 12.65 4.74 -37.75
N LEU A 326 13.56 5.19 -38.61
CA LEU A 326 14.47 4.33 -39.35
C LEU A 326 15.41 3.58 -38.41
N LYS A 327 15.86 4.24 -37.33
CA LYS A 327 16.77 3.64 -36.36
C LYS A 327 16.06 2.55 -35.54
N ASP A 328 14.82 2.78 -35.11
CA ASP A 328 14.01 1.75 -34.44
C ASP A 328 13.81 0.51 -35.34
N PHE A 329 13.56 0.73 -36.64
CA PHE A 329 13.44 -0.34 -37.62
C PHE A 329 14.75 -1.11 -37.82
N GLU A 330 15.85 -0.39 -38.01
CA GLU A 330 17.19 -0.99 -38.17
C GLU A 330 17.63 -1.77 -36.93
N GLU A 331 17.29 -1.28 -35.73
CA GLU A 331 17.54 -1.99 -34.47
C GLU A 331 16.74 -3.30 -34.40
N GLY A 332 15.45 -3.27 -34.75
CA GLY A 332 14.61 -4.46 -34.85
C GLY A 332 15.19 -5.48 -35.83
N CYS A 333 15.56 -5.04 -37.02
CA CYS A 333 16.21 -5.89 -38.03
C CYS A 333 17.55 -6.46 -37.53
N PHE A 334 18.38 -5.64 -36.90
CA PHE A 334 19.68 -6.05 -36.37
C PHE A 334 19.54 -7.16 -35.32
N LEU A 335 18.62 -7.02 -34.36
CA LEU A 335 18.38 -8.03 -33.34
C LEU A 335 17.89 -9.35 -33.93
N LEU A 336 16.98 -9.28 -34.91
CA LEU A 336 16.48 -10.45 -35.62
C LEU A 336 17.59 -11.15 -36.43
N THR A 337 18.42 -10.41 -37.16
CA THR A 337 19.56 -10.98 -37.91
C THR A 337 20.62 -11.58 -36.98
N LYS A 338 20.91 -10.94 -35.84
CA LYS A 338 21.84 -11.45 -34.83
C LYS A 338 21.44 -12.84 -34.30
N CYS A 339 20.14 -13.12 -34.28
CA CYS A 339 19.58 -14.40 -33.84
C CYS A 339 19.22 -15.34 -35.00
N ASP A 340 19.73 -15.07 -36.22
CA ASP A 340 19.45 -15.83 -37.44
C ASP A 340 17.96 -15.95 -37.75
N VAL A 341 17.15 -14.97 -37.33
CA VAL A 341 15.69 -14.97 -37.55
C VAL A 341 15.36 -14.51 -38.97
N ILE A 342 16.07 -13.47 -39.43
CA ILE A 342 15.92 -12.88 -40.75
C ILE A 342 17.28 -12.67 -41.43
N GLN A 343 17.28 -12.71 -42.75
CA GLN A 343 18.37 -12.24 -43.60
C GLN A 343 17.96 -10.94 -44.26
N VAL A 344 18.78 -9.91 -44.10
CA VAL A 344 18.53 -8.58 -44.66
C VAL A 344 19.49 -8.33 -45.81
N THR A 345 18.95 -8.07 -46.99
CA THR A 345 19.67 -7.56 -48.16
C THR A 345 19.36 -6.06 -48.34
N PRO A 346 20.00 -5.35 -49.28
CA PRO A 346 19.69 -3.94 -49.52
C PRO A 346 18.22 -3.68 -49.89
N GLN A 347 17.55 -4.63 -50.54
CA GLN A 347 16.18 -4.47 -51.07
C GLN A 347 15.17 -5.39 -50.38
N GLU A 348 15.61 -6.50 -49.78
CA GLU A 348 14.73 -7.55 -49.28
C GLU A 348 15.04 -7.97 -47.84
N ILE A 349 14.01 -8.47 -47.15
CA ILE A 349 14.10 -9.09 -45.84
C ILE A 349 13.42 -10.45 -45.93
N LEU A 350 14.16 -11.51 -45.65
CA LEU A 350 13.69 -12.90 -45.73
C LEU A 350 13.71 -13.54 -44.35
N VAL A 351 12.64 -14.23 -43.97
CA VAL A 351 12.60 -15.04 -42.74
C VAL A 351 13.32 -16.35 -43.00
N THR A 352 14.24 -16.75 -42.12
CA THR A 352 14.96 -18.02 -42.26
C THR A 352 14.07 -19.17 -41.78
N GLU A 353 14.30 -20.39 -42.28
CA GLU A 353 13.54 -21.57 -41.84
C GLU A 353 13.67 -21.83 -40.33
N LYS A 354 14.87 -21.64 -39.76
CA LYS A 354 15.14 -21.79 -38.33
C LYS A 354 14.53 -20.65 -37.51
N GLY A 355 14.49 -19.45 -38.09
CA GLY A 355 13.99 -18.22 -37.51
C GLY A 355 12.47 -18.11 -37.46
N ASN A 356 11.77 -18.85 -38.30
CA ASN A 356 10.32 -18.73 -38.44
C ASN A 356 9.57 -18.91 -37.12
N SER A 357 9.99 -19.85 -36.27
CA SER A 357 9.38 -20.06 -34.94
C SER A 357 9.54 -18.83 -34.02
N VAL A 358 10.69 -18.16 -34.07
CA VAL A 358 10.95 -16.92 -33.34
C VAL A 358 10.07 -15.79 -33.89
N ALA A 359 10.01 -15.63 -35.22
CA ALA A 359 9.18 -14.61 -35.85
C ALA A 359 7.68 -14.79 -35.51
N VAL A 360 7.19 -16.03 -35.55
CA VAL A 360 5.81 -16.37 -35.15
C VAL A 360 5.55 -16.05 -33.68
N PHE A 361 6.47 -16.43 -32.78
CA PHE A 361 6.35 -16.12 -31.35
C PHE A 361 6.34 -14.59 -31.10
N LEU A 362 7.22 -13.85 -31.75
CA LEU A 362 7.33 -12.39 -31.60
C LEU A 362 6.09 -11.67 -32.12
N ALA A 363 5.48 -12.14 -33.20
CA ALA A 363 4.22 -11.60 -33.70
C ALA A 363 3.05 -11.98 -32.78
N ALA A 364 3.03 -13.21 -32.24
CA ALA A 364 2.01 -13.66 -31.29
C ALA A 364 2.00 -12.84 -29.99
N LEU A 365 3.14 -12.31 -29.55
CA LEU A 365 3.21 -11.37 -28.41
C LEU A 365 2.39 -10.08 -28.63
N PHE A 366 2.26 -9.65 -29.89
CA PHE A 366 1.55 -8.42 -30.27
C PHE A 366 0.09 -8.67 -30.72
N ARG A 367 -0.28 -9.94 -30.94
CA ARG A 367 -1.61 -10.34 -31.40
C ARG A 367 -2.75 -9.72 -30.57
N PRO A 368 -2.71 -9.66 -29.22
CA PRO A 368 -3.82 -9.09 -28.46
C PRO A 368 -4.05 -7.60 -28.71
N PHE A 369 -2.98 -6.83 -28.98
CA PHE A 369 -3.11 -5.41 -29.35
C PHE A 369 -3.69 -5.27 -30.76
N MET A 370 -3.22 -6.09 -31.70
CA MET A 370 -3.73 -6.12 -33.08
C MET A 370 -5.23 -6.45 -33.11
N GLU A 371 -5.62 -7.58 -32.50
CA GLU A 371 -7.01 -8.02 -32.42
C GLU A 371 -7.89 -7.02 -31.66
N GLY A 372 -7.39 -6.45 -30.57
CA GLY A 372 -8.09 -5.42 -29.82
C GLY A 372 -8.43 -4.20 -30.69
N TYR A 373 -7.46 -3.67 -31.43
CA TYR A 373 -7.66 -2.52 -32.32
C TYR A 373 -8.56 -2.86 -33.52
N GLN A 374 -8.49 -4.09 -34.04
CA GLN A 374 -9.41 -4.60 -35.06
C GLN A 374 -10.85 -4.67 -34.55
N ILE A 375 -11.08 -5.21 -33.33
CA ILE A 375 -12.41 -5.28 -32.70
C ILE A 375 -12.98 -3.87 -32.49
N ILE A 376 -12.17 -2.92 -32.02
CA ILE A 376 -12.59 -1.52 -31.87
C ILE A 376 -12.92 -0.90 -33.23
N SER A 377 -12.14 -1.18 -34.27
CA SER A 377 -12.42 -0.70 -35.63
C SER A 377 -13.74 -1.28 -36.17
N ARG A 378 -14.02 -2.56 -35.92
CA ARG A 378 -15.28 -3.24 -36.26
C ARG A 378 -16.47 -2.63 -35.50
N TYR A 379 -16.30 -2.29 -34.22
CA TYR A 379 -17.31 -1.58 -33.43
C TYR A 379 -17.60 -0.19 -34.03
N LEU A 380 -16.58 0.62 -34.28
CA LEU A 380 -16.73 1.96 -34.85
C LEU A 380 -17.35 1.94 -36.25
N SER A 381 -17.13 0.88 -37.02
CA SER A 381 -17.74 0.70 -38.35
C SER A 381 -19.25 0.46 -38.27
N LYS A 382 -19.72 -0.15 -37.17
CA LYS A 382 -21.13 -0.42 -36.87
C LYS A 382 -21.81 0.73 -36.11
N GLU A 383 -21.05 1.69 -35.59
CA GLU A 383 -21.61 2.81 -34.85
C GLU A 383 -22.50 3.67 -35.76
N THR A 384 -23.75 3.85 -35.33
CA THR A 384 -24.77 4.56 -36.11
C THR A 384 -24.97 5.98 -35.61
N LYS A 385 -24.51 6.30 -34.40
CA LYS A 385 -24.59 7.64 -33.83
C LYS A 385 -23.72 8.62 -34.62
N GLU A 386 -24.26 9.80 -34.92
CA GLU A 386 -23.51 10.88 -35.55
C GLU A 386 -22.34 11.35 -34.69
N ALA A 387 -22.52 11.39 -33.36
CA ALA A 387 -21.49 11.70 -32.39
C ALA A 387 -21.69 10.92 -31.08
N PHE A 388 -20.61 10.62 -30.37
CA PHE A 388 -20.63 9.96 -29.07
C PHE A 388 -19.65 10.59 -28.07
N THR A 389 -19.85 10.31 -26.78
CA THR A 389 -18.93 10.70 -25.70
C THR A 389 -17.97 9.56 -25.35
N GLU A 390 -16.88 9.87 -24.65
CA GLU A 390 -15.92 8.86 -24.19
C GLU A 390 -16.58 7.78 -23.31
N LYS A 391 -17.51 8.18 -22.43
CA LYS A 391 -18.26 7.23 -21.59
C LYS A 391 -19.12 6.28 -22.43
N GLN A 392 -19.80 6.80 -23.45
CA GLN A 392 -20.61 5.98 -24.35
C GLN A 392 -19.75 5.03 -25.18
N PHE A 393 -18.57 5.48 -25.62
CA PHE A 393 -17.61 4.62 -26.33
C PHE A 393 -17.16 3.46 -25.45
N ILE A 394 -16.68 3.73 -24.23
CA ILE A 394 -16.16 2.70 -23.31
C ILE A 394 -17.25 1.65 -22.98
N LEU A 395 -18.48 2.09 -22.71
CA LEU A 395 -19.59 1.17 -22.46
C LEU A 395 -19.97 0.37 -23.71
N GLY A 396 -20.04 1.03 -24.86
CA GLY A 396 -20.42 0.40 -26.13
C GLY A 396 -19.42 -0.66 -26.58
N ILE A 397 -18.11 -0.35 -26.55
CA ILE A 397 -17.07 -1.31 -26.94
C ILE A 397 -17.01 -2.50 -25.99
N ARG A 398 -17.21 -2.30 -24.69
CA ARG A 398 -17.22 -3.39 -23.71
C ARG A 398 -18.35 -4.36 -23.98
N ASN A 399 -19.57 -3.86 -24.16
CA ASN A 399 -20.72 -4.70 -24.46
C ASN A 399 -20.51 -5.45 -25.79
N PHE A 400 -19.96 -4.80 -26.80
CA PHE A 400 -19.66 -5.42 -28.08
C PHE A 400 -18.57 -6.51 -27.97
N ALA A 401 -17.48 -6.23 -27.27
CA ALA A 401 -16.41 -7.19 -27.03
C ALA A 401 -16.89 -8.39 -26.21
N PHE A 402 -17.71 -8.14 -25.20
CA PHE A 402 -18.27 -9.16 -24.35
C PHE A 402 -19.16 -10.14 -25.13
N GLN A 403 -20.05 -9.62 -25.98
CA GLN A 403 -20.85 -10.46 -26.89
C GLN A 403 -19.97 -11.34 -27.79
N LEU A 404 -18.85 -10.81 -28.31
CA LEU A 404 -17.93 -11.60 -29.12
C LEU A 404 -17.19 -12.69 -28.34
N LEU A 405 -16.91 -12.44 -27.05
CA LEU A 405 -16.28 -13.42 -26.16
C LEU A 405 -17.29 -14.52 -25.79
N GLU A 406 -18.53 -14.17 -25.48
CA GLU A 406 -19.61 -15.11 -25.18
C GLU A 406 -19.94 -16.02 -26.37
N THR A 407 -19.97 -15.49 -27.59
CA THR A 407 -20.18 -16.29 -28.81
C THR A 407 -18.94 -17.07 -29.23
N GLY A 408 -17.80 -16.93 -28.54
CA GLY A 408 -16.52 -17.52 -28.90
C GLY A 408 -15.94 -16.99 -30.23
N SER A 409 -16.44 -15.86 -30.73
CA SER A 409 -15.97 -15.22 -31.97
C SER A 409 -14.61 -14.54 -31.81
N THR A 410 -14.18 -14.29 -30.58
CA THR A 410 -12.82 -13.86 -30.24
C THR A 410 -12.37 -14.51 -28.94
N GLN A 411 -11.05 -14.61 -28.74
CA GLN A 411 -10.41 -14.98 -27.48
C GLN A 411 -9.56 -13.83 -26.92
N CYS A 412 -9.71 -12.62 -27.47
CA CYS A 412 -8.98 -11.43 -27.06
C CYS A 412 -9.62 -10.78 -25.82
N TYR A 413 -9.42 -11.35 -24.64
CA TYR A 413 -9.97 -10.79 -23.39
C TYR A 413 -9.40 -9.41 -23.06
N GLU A 414 -8.18 -9.10 -23.53
CA GLU A 414 -7.50 -7.84 -23.26
C GLU A 414 -8.22 -6.62 -23.86
N VAL A 415 -9.11 -6.81 -24.85
CA VAL A 415 -9.93 -5.72 -25.40
C VAL A 415 -10.87 -5.12 -24.35
N LEU A 416 -11.19 -5.84 -23.27
CA LEU A 416 -12.00 -5.34 -22.14
C LEU A 416 -11.24 -4.34 -21.26
N SER A 417 -9.91 -4.30 -21.38
CA SER A 417 -9.04 -3.37 -20.66
C SER A 417 -9.36 -1.93 -21.03
N SER A 418 -9.69 -1.11 -20.03
CA SER A 418 -9.90 0.32 -20.20
C SER A 418 -8.64 1.04 -20.69
N ASP A 419 -7.45 0.51 -20.41
CA ASP A 419 -6.18 1.04 -20.90
C ASP A 419 -6.06 0.87 -22.43
N LEU A 420 -6.28 -0.35 -22.95
CA LEU A 420 -6.28 -0.63 -24.39
C LEU A 420 -7.34 0.20 -25.12
N GLN A 421 -8.56 0.29 -24.57
CA GLN A 421 -9.65 1.08 -25.15
C GLN A 421 -9.30 2.57 -25.26
N LYS A 422 -8.68 3.14 -24.22
CA LYS A 422 -8.27 4.55 -24.20
C LYS A 422 -7.10 4.81 -25.15
N ASN A 423 -6.12 3.92 -25.19
CA ASN A 423 -4.96 4.03 -26.09
C ASN A 423 -5.40 3.94 -27.54
N ALA A 424 -6.28 3.00 -27.88
CA ALA A 424 -6.85 2.87 -29.23
C ALA A 424 -7.66 4.12 -29.63
N MET A 425 -8.47 4.68 -28.73
CA MET A 425 -9.18 5.93 -28.98
C MET A 425 -8.20 7.09 -29.22
N ALA A 426 -7.14 7.22 -28.42
CA ALA A 426 -6.12 8.25 -28.59
C ALA A 426 -5.40 8.12 -29.95
N ALA A 427 -5.05 6.89 -30.34
CA ALA A 427 -4.45 6.59 -31.63
C ALA A 427 -5.39 6.94 -32.80
N PHE A 428 -6.66 6.56 -32.72
CA PHE A 428 -7.64 6.89 -33.75
C PHE A 428 -7.94 8.39 -33.85
N VAL A 429 -7.83 9.14 -32.75
CA VAL A 429 -7.88 10.60 -32.81
C VAL A 429 -6.66 11.19 -33.50
N ARG A 430 -5.45 10.67 -33.21
CA ARG A 430 -4.21 11.12 -33.85
C ARG A 430 -4.18 10.81 -35.36
N LEU A 431 -4.73 9.67 -35.76
CA LEU A 431 -4.78 9.22 -37.16
C LEU A 431 -5.99 9.77 -37.95
N ASP A 432 -6.76 10.71 -37.37
CA ASP A 432 -7.99 11.29 -37.95
C ASP A 432 -9.08 10.26 -38.33
N VAL A 433 -9.03 9.06 -37.73
CA VAL A 433 -10.08 8.04 -37.79
C VAL A 433 -11.29 8.47 -36.97
N VAL A 434 -11.04 9.14 -35.84
CA VAL A 434 -12.06 9.72 -34.97
C VAL A 434 -11.76 11.20 -34.75
N LYS A 435 -12.70 12.09 -35.06
CA LYS A 435 -12.54 13.53 -34.83
C LYS A 435 -13.04 13.91 -33.45
N LYS A 436 -12.18 14.58 -32.67
CA LYS A 436 -12.50 15.11 -31.33
C LYS A 436 -12.97 16.55 -31.44
N MET A 437 -14.20 16.83 -30.99
CA MET A 437 -14.80 18.16 -30.96
C MET A 437 -15.09 18.60 -29.52
N LYS A 438 -14.84 19.88 -29.23
CA LYS A 438 -15.12 20.47 -27.92
C LYS A 438 -16.55 21.02 -27.88
N THR A 439 -17.32 20.61 -26.88
CA THR A 439 -18.70 21.09 -26.63
C THR A 439 -18.79 21.77 -25.26
N THR A 440 -19.93 22.38 -24.94
CA THR A 440 -20.16 23.04 -23.64
C THR A 440 -20.09 22.08 -22.45
N ASN A 441 -20.40 20.80 -22.67
CA ASN A 441 -20.46 19.76 -21.63
C ASN A 441 -19.30 18.74 -21.73
N GLY A 442 -18.22 19.06 -22.45
CA GLY A 442 -17.04 18.20 -22.55
C GLY A 442 -16.53 18.02 -23.98
N PHE A 443 -16.19 16.79 -24.36
CA PHE A 443 -15.75 16.43 -25.70
C PHE A 443 -16.70 15.40 -26.32
N THR A 444 -16.99 15.58 -27.61
CA THR A 444 -17.72 14.61 -28.44
C THR A 444 -16.82 14.12 -29.57
N TYR A 445 -17.11 12.93 -30.07
CA TYR A 445 -16.30 12.21 -31.03
C TYR A 445 -17.16 11.78 -32.22
N THR A 446 -16.63 11.89 -33.43
CA THR A 446 -17.31 11.49 -34.67
C THR A 446 -16.39 10.64 -35.54
N VAL A 447 -16.92 9.59 -36.16
CA VAL A 447 -16.12 8.65 -36.96
C VAL A 447 -15.91 9.18 -38.37
N ASN A 448 -14.66 9.19 -38.82
CA ASN A 448 -14.30 9.37 -40.22
C ASN A 448 -14.30 8.00 -40.92
N LYS A 449 -15.39 7.66 -41.61
CA LYS A 449 -15.58 6.34 -42.24
C LYS A 449 -14.52 6.02 -43.29
N GLU A 450 -14.00 7.01 -44.03
CA GLU A 450 -12.97 6.79 -45.03
C GLU A 450 -11.63 6.41 -44.38
N ALA A 451 -11.21 7.17 -43.36
CA ALA A 451 -9.99 6.87 -42.61
C ALA A 451 -10.10 5.56 -41.82
N LEU A 452 -11.28 5.25 -41.28
CA LEU A 452 -11.55 3.99 -40.60
C LEU A 452 -11.41 2.80 -41.55
N ASN A 453 -11.99 2.86 -42.76
CA ASN A 453 -11.88 1.77 -43.74
C ASN A 453 -10.42 1.56 -44.16
N LYS A 454 -9.66 2.62 -44.45
CA LYS A 454 -8.22 2.51 -44.76
C LYS A 454 -7.43 1.87 -43.62
N THR A 455 -7.73 2.26 -42.38
CA THR A 455 -7.08 1.68 -41.20
C THR A 455 -7.46 0.20 -41.02
N ALA A 456 -8.72 -0.15 -41.22
CA ALA A 456 -9.21 -1.52 -41.14
C ALA A 456 -8.62 -2.41 -42.25
N GLU A 457 -8.46 -1.89 -43.48
CA GLU A 457 -7.78 -2.58 -44.59
C GLU A 457 -6.32 -2.89 -44.27
N MET A 458 -5.60 -1.92 -43.68
CA MET A 458 -4.23 -2.14 -43.23
C MET A 458 -4.15 -3.27 -42.20
N PHE A 459 -5.15 -3.43 -41.35
CA PHE A 459 -5.26 -4.54 -40.42
C PHE A 459 -5.74 -5.85 -41.05
N ALA A 460 -6.57 -5.82 -42.10
CA ALA A 460 -7.23 -6.99 -42.69
C ALA A 460 -6.29 -7.90 -43.52
N CYS A 461 -5.12 -7.40 -43.93
CA CYS A 461 -4.07 -8.24 -44.52
C CYS A 461 -3.58 -9.40 -43.60
N SER A 462 -4.06 -9.49 -42.36
CA SER A 462 -3.77 -10.57 -41.42
C SER A 462 -4.68 -11.81 -41.51
N ASP A 463 -5.90 -11.71 -42.06
CA ASP A 463 -6.92 -12.76 -41.85
C ASP A 463 -6.62 -14.09 -42.56
N ASP A 464 -5.88 -14.08 -43.67
CA ASP A 464 -5.55 -15.30 -44.45
C ASP A 464 -4.34 -16.09 -43.90
N GLY A 465 -3.60 -15.55 -42.92
CA GLY A 465 -2.39 -16.19 -42.37
C GLY A 465 -2.53 -16.74 -40.94
N PHE A 466 -3.59 -16.36 -40.22
CA PHE A 466 -3.67 -16.57 -38.77
C PHE A 466 -4.54 -17.76 -38.32
N TYR A 467 -5.42 -18.28 -39.19
CA TYR A 467 -6.35 -19.39 -38.89
C TYR A 467 -5.86 -20.79 -39.33
N GLY A 468 -4.62 -20.92 -39.81
CA GLY A 468 -4.10 -22.13 -40.44
C GLY A 468 -3.33 -23.12 -39.56
N LEU A 469 -3.43 -23.07 -38.22
CA LEU A 469 -2.78 -24.04 -37.33
C LEU A 469 -3.76 -24.55 -36.27
N ASP A 470 -4.56 -25.53 -36.70
CA ASP A 470 -5.47 -26.33 -35.88
C ASP A 470 -4.66 -27.20 -34.90
N TYR A 471 -4.75 -26.91 -33.60
CA TYR A 471 -4.28 -27.80 -32.54
C TYR A 471 -5.41 -28.79 -32.19
N GLY A 472 -5.34 -29.98 -32.80
CA GLY A 472 -5.87 -31.26 -32.30
C GLY A 472 -7.27 -31.28 -31.68
N GLN A 473 -8.32 -31.35 -32.51
CA GLN A 473 -9.60 -31.93 -32.08
C GLN A 473 -9.50 -33.46 -32.04
N GLY A 474 -9.61 -34.04 -30.84
CA GLY A 474 -9.82 -35.48 -30.66
C GLY A 474 -11.21 -35.90 -31.20
N PRO A 475 -11.34 -37.05 -31.88
CA PRO A 475 -12.59 -37.39 -32.54
C PRO A 475 -13.66 -37.81 -31.54
N GLY A 476 -14.85 -37.22 -31.70
CA GLY A 476 -16.05 -37.52 -30.95
C GLY A 476 -16.56 -38.95 -31.15
N ARG A 477 -17.21 -39.45 -30.11
CA ARG A 477 -17.89 -40.75 -30.05
C ARG A 477 -19.02 -40.83 -31.09
N GLY A 478 -18.92 -41.75 -32.03
CA GLY A 478 -20.00 -42.20 -32.90
C GLY A 478 -19.87 -43.71 -33.09
N GLY A 479 -20.86 -44.48 -32.60
CA GLY A 479 -20.79 -45.94 -32.58
C GLY A 479 -21.09 -46.64 -33.90
N ARG A 480 -20.65 -47.90 -34.02
CA ARG A 480 -21.43 -49.10 -34.39
C ARG A 480 -20.51 -50.28 -34.72
N GLY A 481 -20.96 -51.48 -34.37
CA GLY A 481 -20.89 -52.68 -35.22
C GLY A 481 -19.54 -53.38 -35.34
N GLY A 482 -19.48 -54.62 -34.85
CA GLY A 482 -18.29 -55.46 -34.93
C GLY A 482 -18.03 -56.10 -36.29
N SER A 483 -16.77 -56.46 -36.54
CA SER A 483 -16.34 -57.85 -36.81
C SER A 483 -14.84 -57.93 -37.08
N ALA A 484 -14.20 -58.82 -36.33
CA ALA A 484 -13.11 -59.75 -36.64
C ALA A 484 -11.86 -59.32 -37.45
N VAL A 485 -10.70 -59.49 -36.75
CA VAL A 485 -9.49 -60.25 -37.14
C VAL A 485 -8.72 -59.80 -38.39
N GLU A 486 -7.46 -59.33 -38.24
CA GLU A 486 -6.23 -60.12 -38.41
C GLU A 486 -4.96 -59.26 -38.17
N SER A 487 -3.85 -59.94 -37.87
CA SER A 487 -2.57 -59.52 -37.32
C SER A 487 -1.52 -59.02 -38.33
N ASP A 488 -0.72 -58.00 -37.99
CA ASP A 488 0.77 -58.06 -37.88
C ASP A 488 1.40 -56.68 -37.51
N PRO A 489 2.60 -56.61 -36.88
CA PRO A 489 3.18 -55.38 -36.35
C PRO A 489 4.28 -54.79 -37.26
N GLY A 490 4.29 -53.47 -37.44
CA GLY A 490 5.44 -52.80 -38.07
C GLY A 490 5.25 -51.31 -38.36
N ALA A 491 6.28 -50.52 -38.02
CA ALA A 491 6.53 -49.12 -38.38
C ALA A 491 5.74 -48.01 -37.66
N LYS A 492 6.26 -47.56 -36.51
CA LYS A 492 6.01 -46.19 -36.00
C LYS A 492 6.85 -45.21 -36.82
N LYS A 493 6.20 -44.36 -37.61
CA LYS A 493 6.78 -43.14 -38.20
C LYS A 493 7.15 -42.17 -37.08
N GLN A 494 8.40 -41.76 -37.04
CA GLN A 494 8.89 -40.67 -36.19
C GLN A 494 8.35 -39.34 -36.75
N HIS A 495 7.79 -38.51 -35.88
CA HIS A 495 7.59 -37.09 -36.14
C HIS A 495 8.94 -36.40 -35.95
N GLU A 496 9.52 -35.89 -37.03
CA GLU A 496 10.74 -35.08 -37.01
C GLU A 496 10.41 -33.66 -36.48
N LEU A 497 11.04 -33.31 -35.36
CA LEU A 497 11.18 -31.94 -34.83
C LEU A 497 12.44 -31.30 -35.44
N PRO A 498 12.51 -29.96 -35.59
CA PRO A 498 13.74 -29.30 -36.00
C PRO A 498 14.84 -29.46 -34.94
N PRO A 499 16.12 -29.46 -35.32
CA PRO A 499 17.21 -29.82 -34.42
C PRO A 499 17.39 -28.77 -33.32
N SER A 500 17.71 -29.26 -32.13
CA SER A 500 18.20 -28.48 -31.00
C SER A 500 19.37 -27.58 -31.41
N LEU A 501 19.25 -26.28 -31.15
CA LEU A 501 20.37 -25.34 -31.04
C LEU A 501 21.13 -25.62 -29.74
N GLY A 502 21.61 -26.85 -29.60
CA GLY A 502 22.52 -27.28 -28.54
C GLY A 502 23.85 -27.64 -29.18
N ASN A 503 24.91 -26.95 -28.74
CA ASN A 503 26.31 -27.14 -29.14
C ASN A 503 26.80 -26.28 -30.31
N ALA A 504 26.86 -24.96 -30.11
CA ALA A 504 27.94 -24.11 -30.64
C ALA A 504 27.97 -22.75 -29.93
N LEU A 505 28.31 -22.72 -28.64
CA LEU A 505 28.76 -21.51 -27.96
C LEU A 505 30.08 -21.85 -27.25
N PRO A 506 31.22 -21.27 -27.64
CA PRO A 506 32.49 -21.53 -26.96
C PRO A 506 32.48 -20.88 -25.58
N ASP A 507 32.82 -21.71 -24.60
CA ASP A 507 33.07 -21.34 -23.21
C ASP A 507 34.16 -20.25 -23.15
N THR A 508 33.74 -18.99 -23.02
CA THR A 508 34.62 -17.83 -22.80
C THR A 508 33.91 -16.83 -21.89
N THR A 509 33.75 -17.23 -20.64
CA THR A 509 33.33 -16.34 -19.54
C THR A 509 34.48 -15.40 -19.14
N GLU A 510 35.08 -14.65 -20.08
CA GLU A 510 35.96 -13.52 -19.82
C GLU A 510 36.41 -12.75 -21.09
N GLN A 511 35.54 -12.48 -22.09
CA GLN A 511 35.93 -11.56 -23.18
C GLN A 511 34.78 -11.01 -24.06
N ILE A 512 33.66 -10.54 -23.51
CA ILE A 512 32.66 -9.80 -24.31
C ILE A 512 32.26 -8.50 -23.59
N ARG A 513 33.17 -7.53 -23.64
CA ARG A 513 32.90 -6.10 -23.44
C ARG A 513 33.62 -5.34 -24.54
N ARG A 514 33.03 -5.25 -25.75
CA ARG A 514 33.32 -4.23 -26.79
C ARG A 514 32.48 -4.46 -28.06
N GLY A 515 31.42 -3.65 -28.23
CA GLY A 515 30.79 -3.23 -29.49
C GLY A 515 30.66 -1.69 -29.46
N PRO A 516 30.52 -0.98 -30.58
CA PRO A 516 31.26 0.25 -30.88
C PRO A 516 31.00 1.39 -29.89
N ARG A 517 32.07 1.84 -29.23
CA ARG A 517 32.11 3.08 -28.47
C ARG A 517 32.13 4.27 -29.42
N PHE A 518 31.15 5.17 -29.29
CA PHE A 518 31.36 6.57 -29.64
C PHE A 518 32.54 7.11 -28.83
N ARG A 519 33.51 7.73 -29.51
CA ARG A 519 34.72 8.31 -28.93
C ARG A 519 34.35 9.40 -27.91
N SER A 520 34.76 9.23 -26.65
CA SER A 520 35.06 10.35 -25.76
C SER A 520 36.48 10.18 -25.21
N LEU A 521 37.26 11.26 -25.29
CA LEU A 521 38.64 11.34 -24.83
C LEU A 521 38.70 11.50 -23.30
N THR A 522 39.57 10.68 -22.68
CA THR A 522 40.17 10.78 -21.32
C THR A 522 39.22 10.65 -20.12
N GLY A 523 39.44 9.84 -19.08
CA GLY A 523 40.55 8.95 -18.72
C GLY A 523 40.72 8.91 -17.20
N ALA A 524 40.14 7.93 -16.50
CA ALA A 524 40.59 7.38 -15.21
C ALA A 524 39.66 6.22 -14.77
N ARG A 525 40.21 5.02 -14.56
CA ARG A 525 39.52 3.82 -14.06
C ARG A 525 39.68 3.74 -12.54
N ALA A 526 38.58 3.51 -11.82
CA ALA A 526 38.59 2.95 -10.47
C ALA A 526 37.57 1.82 -10.38
N ASN A 527 37.99 0.66 -9.85
CA ASN A 527 37.21 -0.57 -9.73
C ASN A 527 36.09 -0.42 -8.69
N GLY A 528 34.86 -0.77 -9.05
CA GLY A 528 33.72 -0.92 -8.12
C GLY A 528 33.43 -2.40 -7.88
N ASN A 529 33.64 -2.86 -6.65
CA ASN A 529 33.24 -4.18 -6.16
C ASN A 529 31.72 -4.19 -5.91
N SER A 530 31.04 -5.27 -6.32
CA SER A 530 29.72 -5.63 -5.84
C SER A 530 29.83 -6.07 -4.36
N ALA A 531 29.00 -5.49 -3.49
CA ALA A 531 28.93 -5.86 -2.09
C ALA A 531 27.61 -6.58 -1.81
N HIS A 532 27.69 -7.89 -1.53
CA HIS A 532 26.63 -8.62 -0.84
C HIS A 532 26.71 -8.28 0.66
N PHE A 533 25.68 -7.66 1.22
CA PHE A 533 25.58 -7.44 2.67
C PHE A 533 24.69 -8.52 3.32
N ARG A 534 25.33 -9.43 4.06
CA ARG A 534 24.70 -10.17 5.18
C ARG A 534 25.05 -9.43 6.47
N TYR A 535 24.06 -8.96 7.23
CA TYR A 535 24.29 -8.46 8.58
C TYR A 535 24.02 -9.55 9.62
N GLY A 536 25.10 -10.02 10.24
CA GLY A 536 25.12 -10.72 11.52
C GLY A 536 25.84 -9.86 12.56
N SER A 537 25.37 -9.92 13.80
CA SER A 537 25.75 -9.18 15.01
C SER A 537 27.24 -8.81 15.20
N ARG A 538 27.52 -7.55 15.62
CA ARG A 538 28.07 -7.16 16.95
C ARG A 538 28.57 -5.71 16.97
N SER A 539 28.59 -5.18 18.19
CA SER A 539 28.93 -3.82 18.59
C SER A 539 30.43 -3.50 18.55
N ASP A 540 30.69 -2.18 18.61
CA ASP A 540 31.92 -1.51 19.05
C ASP A 540 33.13 -1.46 18.10
N ALA A 541 33.33 -0.31 17.46
CA ALA A 541 34.52 0.55 17.59
C ALA A 541 34.63 1.56 16.43
N PHE A 542 34.63 2.86 16.73
CA PHE A 542 35.76 3.78 16.51
C PHE A 542 35.32 5.25 16.66
N ARG A 543 35.77 5.86 17.77
CA ARG A 543 36.10 7.28 17.87
C ARG A 543 37.41 7.51 17.12
N ILE A 544 37.57 8.67 16.45
CA ILE A 544 38.73 9.60 16.49
C ILE A 544 38.77 10.49 15.24
N LEU A 545 39.11 11.78 15.47
CA LEU A 545 39.24 12.97 14.60
C LEU A 545 37.93 13.72 14.31
N ALA A 546 37.74 15.00 14.64
CA ALA A 546 38.73 16.07 14.81
C ALA A 546 38.28 17.12 15.86
N SER A 547 39.28 17.62 16.59
CA SER A 547 39.21 18.80 17.45
C SER A 547 39.77 20.03 16.74
N GLY A 548 39.10 21.16 16.90
CA GLY A 548 39.73 22.50 16.93
C GLY A 548 39.50 23.38 15.71
N LEU A 549 38.68 24.42 15.85
CA LEU A 549 39.12 25.82 15.86
C LEU A 549 37.91 26.78 16.06
N GLY A 550 37.97 27.55 17.15
CA GLY A 550 37.97 29.01 17.06
C GLY A 550 36.65 29.76 16.94
N ALA A 551 36.17 30.19 18.11
CA ALA A 551 35.31 31.33 18.42
C ALA A 551 35.27 32.53 17.44
N GLY A 552 34.10 33.18 17.41
CA GLY A 552 33.93 34.54 16.91
C GLY A 552 32.47 34.99 16.92
N GLY A 553 31.99 35.53 18.04
CA GLY A 553 30.68 36.18 18.13
C GLY A 553 30.76 37.67 17.78
N THR A 554 29.62 38.27 17.40
CA THR A 554 29.22 39.66 17.71
C THR A 554 27.81 39.93 17.14
N ARG A 555 26.82 40.17 18.02
CA ARG A 555 26.09 41.44 18.25
C ARG A 555 25.22 41.95 17.07
N PHE A 556 23.92 42.19 17.29
CA PHE A 556 23.40 43.50 17.72
C PHE A 556 21.87 43.48 17.90
N SER A 557 21.44 44.18 18.94
CA SER A 557 20.07 44.55 19.29
C SER A 557 19.77 45.94 18.72
N THR A 558 18.52 46.21 18.34
CA THR A 558 17.69 47.40 18.66
C THR A 558 16.51 47.47 17.66
N ARG A 559 15.25 47.36 18.11
CA ARG A 559 14.35 48.39 18.71
C ARG A 559 13.99 49.54 17.77
N THR A 560 12.67 49.68 17.56
CA THR A 560 11.78 50.88 17.44
C THR A 560 10.86 50.74 16.22
N SER A 561 9.53 50.60 16.30
CA SER A 561 8.43 51.34 16.97
C SER A 561 7.52 51.92 15.87
N GLY A 562 6.18 51.82 16.00
CA GLY A 562 5.30 52.80 15.33
C GLY A 562 3.99 52.34 14.68
N ILE A 563 2.99 51.99 15.51
CA ILE A 563 1.64 52.60 15.54
C ILE A 563 0.57 52.27 14.44
N ARG A 564 -0.55 51.69 14.96
CA ARG A 564 -2.01 51.76 14.59
C ARG A 564 -2.44 51.25 13.21
N ALA A 565 -3.58 50.57 13.03
CA ALA A 565 -4.77 50.23 13.82
C ALA A 565 -5.32 48.89 13.28
N GLY A 566 -5.77 47.92 14.06
CA GLY A 566 -7.03 47.95 14.79
C GLY A 566 -8.08 47.05 14.12
N ARG A 567 -8.01 45.72 14.36
CA ARG A 567 -9.18 44.83 14.40
C ARG A 567 -8.97 43.82 15.53
N THR A 568 -9.78 44.00 16.55
CA THR A 568 -9.89 43.28 17.81
C THR A 568 -10.18 41.80 17.61
N THR A 569 -9.25 40.93 18.00
CA THR A 569 -9.56 39.57 18.45
C THR A 569 -9.80 39.61 19.94
N PHE A 570 -11.04 39.33 20.33
CA PHE A 570 -11.40 39.07 21.72
C PHE A 570 -10.55 37.89 22.21
N GLY A 571 -9.75 38.13 23.26
CA GLY A 571 -9.02 37.08 23.94
C GLY A 571 -9.99 36.16 24.68
N THR A 572 -10.03 34.90 24.28
CA THR A 572 -10.57 33.81 25.10
C THR A 572 -9.48 33.36 26.08
N ALA A 573 -9.23 34.19 27.08
CA ALA A 573 -8.61 33.82 28.35
C ALA A 573 -9.73 33.70 29.40
N HIS A 574 -10.62 32.74 29.18
CA HIS A 574 -11.60 32.24 30.13
C HIS A 574 -11.83 30.77 29.76
N PHE A 575 -12.24 29.92 30.71
CA PHE A 575 -12.61 28.51 30.56
C PHE A 575 -11.48 27.46 30.73
N ARG A 576 -10.81 27.41 31.89
CA ARG A 576 -10.23 26.14 32.41
C ARG A 576 -11.11 25.50 33.50
N CYS A 577 -11.82 26.31 34.29
CA CYS A 577 -12.76 25.83 35.32
C CYS A 577 -14.08 25.24 34.80
N THR A 578 -14.30 25.25 33.49
CA THR A 578 -15.56 24.83 32.86
C THR A 578 -15.44 23.54 32.07
N ARG A 579 -14.21 23.05 31.80
CA ARG A 579 -14.00 21.75 31.13
C ARG A 579 -14.20 20.55 32.07
N VAL A 580 -14.03 20.72 33.38
CA VAL A 580 -14.24 19.65 34.39
C VAL A 580 -15.71 19.50 34.82
N VAL A 581 -16.57 20.49 34.53
CA VAL A 581 -18.00 20.47 34.90
C VAL A 581 -18.86 19.69 33.88
N LEU A 582 -18.30 19.28 32.74
CA LEU A 582 -19.08 18.71 31.63
C LEU A 582 -19.47 17.23 31.77
N LEU A 583 -18.73 16.41 32.52
CA LEU A 583 -19.14 15.03 32.82
C LEU A 583 -20.44 14.94 33.64
N ALA A 584 -20.86 16.04 34.27
CA ALA A 584 -21.93 16.04 35.26
C ALA A 584 -23.22 16.80 34.86
N ALA A 585 -23.26 17.53 33.74
CA ALA A 585 -24.31 18.55 33.54
C ALA A 585 -25.17 18.44 32.26
N ARG A 586 -25.08 17.38 31.45
CA ARG A 586 -25.98 17.22 30.30
C ARG A 586 -26.67 15.87 30.31
N MET A 587 -27.92 15.85 30.80
CA MET A 587 -28.85 14.74 30.56
C MET A 587 -29.16 14.66 29.06
N GLY A 588 -28.53 13.68 28.42
CA GLY A 588 -28.77 13.24 27.05
C GLY A 588 -27.76 12.14 26.76
N SER A 589 -28.20 11.04 26.16
CA SER A 589 -27.45 9.83 25.81
C SER A 589 -26.35 10.08 24.76
N ARG A 590 -25.47 11.05 24.97
CA ARG A 590 -24.43 11.43 24.03
C ARG A 590 -23.11 10.77 24.41
N VAL A 591 -22.44 10.23 23.41
CA VAL A 591 -21.10 9.66 23.57
C VAL A 591 -20.09 10.80 23.67
N GLU A 592 -19.13 10.64 24.59
CA GLU A 592 -17.98 11.53 24.71
C GLU A 592 -16.72 10.82 24.22
N LEU A 593 -15.91 11.48 23.42
CA LEU A 593 -14.67 10.98 22.85
C LEU A 593 -13.48 11.48 23.67
N GLY A 594 -12.46 10.66 23.88
CA GLY A 594 -11.22 11.06 24.55
C GLY A 594 -10.03 11.03 23.61
N PHE A 595 -9.16 12.05 23.74
CA PHE A 595 -7.94 12.24 22.95
C PHE A 595 -6.72 12.39 23.88
N ALA A 596 -5.56 11.89 23.45
CA ALA A 596 -4.32 12.00 24.22
C ALA A 596 -3.58 13.31 23.88
N GLU A 597 -3.39 14.18 24.88
CA GLU A 597 -2.64 15.44 24.73
C GLU A 597 -1.46 15.52 25.71
N GLU A 598 -0.40 16.26 25.33
CA GLU A 598 0.70 16.55 26.24
C GLU A 598 0.26 17.57 27.30
N ALA A 599 0.53 17.25 28.57
CA ALA A 599 0.18 18.12 29.69
C ALA A 599 1.34 18.30 30.66
N ALA A 600 1.31 19.43 31.39
CA ALA A 600 2.33 19.73 32.37
C ALA A 600 2.25 18.75 33.57
N PRO A 601 3.36 18.20 34.09
CA PRO A 601 3.33 17.18 35.14
C PRO A 601 2.59 17.54 36.43
N TRP A 602 2.38 18.84 36.71
CA TRP A 602 1.64 19.29 37.89
C TRP A 602 0.13 19.13 37.74
N SER A 603 -0.43 19.17 36.51
CA SER A 603 -1.86 18.99 36.26
C SER A 603 -2.28 17.51 36.31
N LEU A 604 -1.33 16.58 36.23
CA LEU A 604 -1.57 15.13 36.23
C LEU A 604 -1.41 14.48 37.61
N ARG A 605 -1.46 15.28 38.68
CA ARG A 605 -1.37 14.84 40.08
C ARG A 605 -2.75 14.57 40.67
N SER A 606 -2.85 13.71 41.69
CA SER A 606 -4.12 13.35 42.34
C SER A 606 -4.98 14.55 42.76
N ALA A 607 -4.35 15.62 43.27
CA ALA A 607 -5.03 16.85 43.68
C ALA A 607 -5.76 17.59 42.54
N GLN A 608 -5.45 17.28 41.29
CA GLN A 608 -6.05 17.87 40.09
C GLN A 608 -7.08 16.94 39.43
N PHE A 609 -7.35 15.77 40.03
CA PHE A 609 -8.34 14.80 39.54
C PHE A 609 -8.23 14.46 38.04
N PRO A 610 -7.06 14.03 37.55
CA PRO A 610 -6.81 13.92 36.12
C PRO A 610 -7.50 12.69 35.49
N SER A 611 -7.97 12.86 34.26
CA SER A 611 -8.10 11.78 33.29
C SER A 611 -6.81 11.71 32.48
N LYS A 612 -6.11 10.56 32.50
CA LYS A 612 -4.75 10.46 31.95
C LYS A 612 -4.39 9.06 31.48
N VAL A 613 -3.45 8.99 30.55
CA VAL A 613 -2.76 7.77 30.09
C VAL A 613 -1.38 7.70 30.74
N GLY A 614 -0.98 6.51 31.16
CA GLY A 614 0.40 6.19 31.55
C GLY A 614 0.95 6.99 32.73
N GLY A 615 2.27 6.95 32.90
CA GLY A 615 2.94 7.44 34.10
C GLY A 615 2.57 6.63 35.35
N ARG A 616 2.58 7.30 36.51
CA ARG A 616 2.13 6.69 37.79
C ARG A 616 0.64 6.95 38.01
N PRO A 617 -0.07 6.03 38.69
CA PRO A 617 -1.45 6.29 39.10
C PRO A 617 -1.53 7.54 39.97
N ALA A 618 -2.44 8.45 39.62
CA ALA A 618 -2.87 9.53 40.48
C ALA A 618 -4.02 9.01 41.35
N TRP A 619 -3.67 8.28 42.40
CA TRP A 619 -4.61 7.65 43.33
C TRP A 619 -5.60 8.66 43.91
N LEU A 620 -6.89 8.31 43.90
CA LEU A 620 -7.97 9.16 44.40
C LEU A 620 -8.00 9.14 45.93
N SER A 621 -8.28 7.99 46.55
CA SER A 621 -8.09 7.79 47.99
C SER A 621 -6.69 7.29 48.31
N GLU A 622 -6.10 7.76 49.41
CA GLU A 622 -4.86 7.20 49.98
C GLU A 622 -5.10 5.96 50.85
N SER A 623 -6.36 5.66 51.17
CA SER A 623 -6.77 4.47 51.93
C SER A 623 -7.24 3.34 51.01
N GLY A 624 -7.02 2.09 51.44
CA GLY A 624 -7.54 0.92 50.74
C GLY A 624 -6.95 0.68 49.34
N LEU A 625 -5.71 1.14 49.08
CA LEU A 625 -5.02 0.92 47.80
C LEU A 625 -4.93 -0.57 47.45
N PRO A 626 -5.11 -0.95 46.17
CA PRO A 626 -4.94 -2.33 45.75
C PRO A 626 -3.55 -2.87 46.08
N GLY A 627 -3.51 -4.01 46.74
CA GLY A 627 -2.27 -4.64 47.17
C GLY A 627 -1.48 -5.24 46.00
N PRO A 628 -0.21 -5.60 46.21
CA PRO A 628 0.60 -6.24 45.18
C PRO A 628 0.10 -7.61 44.70
N ALA A 629 -0.87 -8.23 45.36
CA ALA A 629 -1.50 -9.47 44.90
C ALA A 629 -2.59 -9.19 43.84
N GLU A 630 -3.39 -8.14 44.05
CA GLU A 630 -4.49 -7.72 43.19
C GLU A 630 -3.98 -7.12 41.87
N LEU A 631 -2.84 -6.40 41.92
CA LEU A 631 -2.20 -5.79 40.74
C LEU A 631 -1.22 -6.72 40.00
N ARG A 632 -1.46 -8.03 40.04
CA ARG A 632 -0.71 -9.03 39.26
C ARG A 632 -1.46 -9.47 38.02
N CYS A 633 -0.71 -9.65 36.94
CA CYS A 633 -1.21 -10.29 35.73
C CYS A 633 -1.67 -11.73 36.05
N GLY A 634 -2.91 -12.07 35.71
CA GLY A 634 -3.47 -13.41 35.94
C GLY A 634 -2.71 -14.53 35.19
N ARG A 635 -2.01 -14.19 34.10
CA ARG A 635 -1.20 -15.16 33.34
C ARG A 635 0.23 -15.35 33.84
N CYS A 636 1.05 -14.30 33.80
CA CYS A 636 2.47 -14.42 34.14
C CYS A 636 2.80 -14.13 35.61
N GLY A 637 1.83 -13.67 36.41
CA GLY A 637 2.02 -13.33 37.83
C GLY A 637 2.89 -12.09 38.11
N ARG A 638 3.42 -11.43 37.07
CA ARG A 638 4.22 -10.20 37.19
C ARG A 638 3.34 -8.99 37.49
N PRO A 639 3.90 -7.92 38.09
CA PRO A 639 3.15 -6.68 38.33
C PRO A 639 2.62 -6.06 37.04
N CYS A 640 1.35 -5.63 37.04
CA CYS A 640 0.78 -4.84 35.95
C CYS A 640 1.30 -3.40 35.99
N ALA A 641 1.43 -2.79 34.82
CA ALA A 641 1.69 -1.37 34.63
C ALA A 641 0.38 -0.59 34.61
N PHE A 642 0.41 0.66 35.07
CA PHE A 642 -0.72 1.57 35.01
C PHE A 642 -0.97 2.02 33.57
N LEU A 643 -2.14 1.70 33.01
CA LEU A 643 -2.48 2.01 31.62
C LEU A 643 -3.13 3.38 31.50
N LEU A 644 -4.24 3.61 32.21
CA LEU A 644 -4.97 4.88 32.20
C LEU A 644 -5.85 5.03 33.45
N GLN A 645 -6.31 6.25 33.70
CA GLN A 645 -7.39 6.54 34.64
C GLN A 645 -8.36 7.58 34.07
N LEU A 646 -9.62 7.52 34.52
CA LEU A 646 -10.65 8.49 34.21
C LEU A 646 -11.27 9.03 35.50
N TYR A 647 -11.41 10.35 35.57
CA TYR A 647 -12.25 10.99 36.57
C TYR A 647 -13.68 11.04 36.03
N ALA A 648 -14.61 10.34 36.68
CA ALA A 648 -15.97 10.07 36.18
C ALA A 648 -17.00 10.19 37.33
N PRO A 649 -17.23 11.41 37.86
CA PRO A 649 -18.19 11.67 38.94
C PRO A 649 -19.63 11.34 38.52
N LEU A 650 -20.49 10.96 39.48
CA LEU A 650 -21.90 10.67 39.20
C LEU A 650 -22.82 11.77 39.76
N PRO A 651 -23.49 12.54 38.88
CA PRO A 651 -24.49 13.52 39.30
C PRO A 651 -25.61 12.86 40.11
N GLY A 652 -26.00 13.48 41.23
CA GLY A 652 -27.07 12.95 42.09
C GLY A 652 -26.64 11.83 43.05
N ARG A 653 -25.37 11.42 43.07
CA ARG A 653 -24.80 10.48 44.05
C ARG A 653 -23.74 11.16 44.92
N PRO A 654 -24.07 11.64 46.13
CA PRO A 654 -23.12 12.33 46.99
C PRO A 654 -21.89 11.49 47.35
N ASP A 655 -22.06 10.18 47.49
CA ASP A 655 -21.03 9.17 47.77
C ASP A 655 -20.07 8.92 46.60
N ALA A 656 -20.39 9.46 45.41
CA ALA A 656 -19.59 9.38 44.21
C ALA A 656 -19.31 10.77 43.63
N PHE A 657 -19.19 11.77 44.52
CA PHE A 657 -18.85 13.13 44.14
C PHE A 657 -17.49 13.19 43.45
N HIS A 658 -16.48 12.53 44.02
CA HIS A 658 -15.26 12.19 43.33
C HIS A 658 -15.32 10.71 43.00
N ARG A 659 -15.15 10.34 41.73
CA ARG A 659 -15.13 8.94 41.32
C ARG A 659 -14.07 8.77 40.26
N GLY A 660 -13.20 7.78 40.46
CA GLY A 660 -12.07 7.48 39.59
C GLY A 660 -12.08 6.02 39.17
N LEU A 661 -11.79 5.78 37.89
CA LEU A 661 -11.63 4.45 37.31
C LEU A 661 -10.17 4.29 36.87
N PHE A 662 -9.55 3.18 37.24
CA PHE A 662 -8.11 2.94 37.05
C PHE A 662 -7.91 1.62 36.32
N VAL A 663 -7.20 1.64 35.19
CA VAL A 663 -6.93 0.45 34.37
C VAL A 663 -5.44 0.12 34.42
N PHE A 664 -5.14 -1.16 34.63
CA PHE A 664 -3.78 -1.70 34.67
C PHE A 664 -3.65 -2.84 33.67
N CYS A 665 -2.48 -2.97 33.04
CA CYS A 665 -2.21 -4.01 32.06
C CYS A 665 -0.84 -4.67 32.21
N CYS A 666 -0.72 -5.92 31.78
CA CYS A 666 0.56 -6.61 31.71
C CYS A 666 1.42 -6.03 30.58
N ARG A 667 2.75 -5.92 30.80
CA ARG A 667 3.69 -5.53 29.73
C ARG A 667 4.21 -6.70 28.88
N GLY A 668 3.85 -7.92 29.22
CA GLY A 668 4.30 -9.13 28.51
C GLY A 668 3.41 -9.43 27.30
N PRO A 669 3.92 -9.39 26.06
CA PRO A 669 3.14 -9.64 24.84
C PRO A 669 2.43 -11.01 24.85
N ALA A 670 3.12 -12.06 25.28
CA ALA A 670 2.56 -13.41 25.39
C ALA A 670 1.32 -13.52 26.32
N CYS A 671 1.08 -12.54 27.20
CA CYS A 671 -0.09 -12.53 28.06
C CYS A 671 -1.38 -12.10 27.36
N TYR A 672 -1.29 -11.63 26.10
CA TYR A 672 -2.43 -11.16 25.33
C TYR A 672 -3.03 -12.21 24.40
N ARG A 673 -2.48 -13.44 24.34
CA ARG A 673 -3.08 -14.57 23.61
C ARG A 673 -4.41 -15.03 24.25
N PRO A 674 -5.30 -15.77 23.57
CA PRO A 674 -6.58 -16.22 24.17
C PRO A 674 -6.43 -17.14 25.41
N GLY A 675 -7.42 -17.17 26.30
CA GLY A 675 -7.40 -17.95 27.57
C GLY A 675 -8.08 -17.30 28.80
N ALA A 676 -8.35 -18.10 29.84
CA ALA A 676 -9.32 -17.83 30.91
C ALA A 676 -8.97 -16.74 31.97
N GLN A 677 -7.71 -16.29 32.08
CA GLN A 677 -7.35 -15.18 32.98
C GLN A 677 -6.66 -14.06 32.20
N GLY A 678 -7.19 -12.84 32.31
CA GLY A 678 -6.77 -11.70 31.49
C GLY A 678 -5.48 -11.01 31.97
N PRO A 679 -4.77 -10.31 31.06
CA PRO A 679 -3.64 -9.43 31.39
C PRO A 679 -4.06 -8.07 31.99
N LEU A 680 -5.36 -7.82 32.14
CA LEU A 680 -5.94 -6.52 32.47
C LEU A 680 -6.62 -6.55 33.85
N ARG A 681 -6.59 -5.42 34.55
CA ARG A 681 -7.30 -5.18 35.82
C ARG A 681 -7.92 -3.79 35.77
N VAL A 682 -9.11 -3.63 36.35
CA VAL A 682 -9.76 -2.33 36.47
C VAL A 682 -10.30 -2.15 37.88
N PHE A 683 -10.10 -0.96 38.44
CA PHE A 683 -10.55 -0.61 39.79
C PHE A 683 -11.34 0.69 39.78
N ARG A 684 -12.37 0.76 40.62
CA ARG A 684 -13.14 1.97 40.92
C ARG A 684 -12.86 2.42 42.35
N ASN A 685 -12.65 3.71 42.54
CA ASN A 685 -12.68 4.34 43.86
C ASN A 685 -13.57 5.57 43.83
N GLN A 686 -14.17 5.90 44.98
CA GLN A 686 -15.02 7.06 45.10
C GLN A 686 -14.98 7.66 46.49
N LEU A 687 -15.18 8.97 46.56
CA LEU A 687 -15.18 9.77 47.78
C LEU A 687 -16.35 10.75 47.77
N LEU A 688 -16.85 11.03 48.97
CA LEU A 688 -17.76 12.14 49.24
C LEU A 688 -17.08 13.48 48.94
N ARG A 689 -17.87 14.54 48.68
CA ARG A 689 -17.33 15.90 48.51
C ARG A 689 -16.48 16.35 49.70
N LYS A 690 -16.99 16.12 50.92
CA LYS A 690 -16.24 16.33 52.16
C LYS A 690 -15.55 15.03 52.53
N ASN A 691 -14.24 15.01 52.43
CA ASN A 691 -13.39 13.86 52.74
C ASN A 691 -12.08 14.34 53.39
N ASP A 692 -11.30 13.40 53.92
CA ASP A 692 -10.07 13.71 54.66
C ASP A 692 -8.86 13.95 53.74
N THR A 693 -8.99 13.68 52.44
CA THR A 693 -7.87 13.69 51.47
C THR A 693 -7.78 15.00 50.68
N TYR A 694 -8.91 15.62 50.36
CA TYR A 694 -8.98 16.82 49.52
C TYR A 694 -9.72 17.96 50.20
N SER A 695 -9.32 19.19 49.86
CA SER A 695 -10.04 20.40 50.28
C SER A 695 -11.48 20.38 49.77
N TYR A 696 -12.37 21.02 50.51
CA TYR A 696 -13.71 21.28 50.03
C TYR A 696 -13.71 22.25 48.83
N ASP A 697 -12.72 23.14 48.77
CA ASP A 697 -12.56 24.13 47.70
C ASP A 697 -11.76 23.56 46.51
N PRO A 698 -12.04 24.02 45.28
CA PRO A 698 -11.35 23.51 44.09
C PRO A 698 -9.85 23.83 44.11
N PRO A 699 -9.00 22.96 43.52
CA PRO A 699 -7.57 23.20 43.42
C PRO A 699 -7.27 24.40 42.50
N PRO A 700 -6.16 25.13 42.70
CA PRO A 700 -5.74 26.21 41.81
C PRO A 700 -5.44 25.72 40.38
N GLU A 701 -5.81 26.53 39.38
CA GLU A 701 -5.56 26.25 37.94
C GLU A 701 -4.22 26.78 37.43
N THR A 702 -3.47 27.45 38.30
CA THR A 702 -2.13 27.98 38.00
C THR A 702 -1.05 27.03 38.50
N PRO A 703 0.09 26.92 37.80
CA PRO A 703 1.21 26.12 38.26
C PRO A 703 1.70 26.57 39.65
N PRO A 704 2.17 25.65 40.50
CA PRO A 704 2.68 25.98 41.82
C PRO A 704 3.91 26.92 41.72
N PRO A 705 4.06 27.87 42.66
CA PRO A 705 5.11 28.91 42.62
C PRO A 705 6.54 28.40 42.83
N GLU A 706 6.73 27.20 43.36
CA GLU A 706 8.03 26.54 43.52
C GLU A 706 8.21 25.47 42.44
N GLY A 707 9.42 25.40 41.84
CA GLY A 707 9.75 24.39 40.83
C GLY A 707 9.38 22.96 41.28
N HIS A 708 9.03 22.11 40.31
CA HIS A 708 8.42 20.79 40.51
C HIS A 708 8.87 20.08 41.81
N PRO A 709 7.99 19.96 42.83
CA PRO A 709 8.32 19.21 44.04
C PRO A 709 8.68 17.76 43.66
N PRO A 710 9.67 17.15 44.33
CA PRO A 710 10.06 15.77 44.08
C PRO A 710 8.86 14.82 44.22
N VAL A 711 8.90 13.70 43.51
CA VAL A 711 7.82 12.71 43.55
C VAL A 711 7.74 12.12 44.95
N SER A 712 6.72 12.50 45.73
CA SER A 712 6.51 11.93 47.06
C SER A 712 6.10 10.46 46.91
N LEU A 713 6.98 9.57 47.36
CA LEU A 713 6.75 8.12 47.40
C LEU A 713 6.18 7.65 48.75
N GLN A 714 5.85 8.58 49.63
CA GLN A 714 5.13 8.33 50.87
C GLN A 714 3.84 9.15 50.85
N LEU A 715 2.73 8.48 51.14
CA LEU A 715 1.41 9.07 51.28
C LEU A 715 1.25 9.69 52.67
N GLN A 716 0.27 10.58 52.84
CA GLN A 716 0.00 11.24 54.12
C GLN A 716 -0.47 10.21 55.17
N CYS A 717 -1.15 9.15 54.73
CA CYS A 717 -1.50 8.01 55.57
C CYS A 717 -0.30 7.17 56.06
N GLY A 718 0.92 7.50 55.62
CA GLY A 718 2.16 6.80 55.97
C GLY A 718 2.49 5.59 55.08
N ALA A 719 1.60 5.22 54.14
CA ALA A 719 1.86 4.15 53.19
C ALA A 719 2.96 4.53 52.18
N HIS A 720 3.83 3.57 51.87
CA HIS A 720 4.92 3.76 50.91
C HIS A 720 4.56 3.20 49.55
N LEU A 721 4.86 3.97 48.50
CA LEU A 721 4.65 3.60 47.11
C LEU A 721 5.91 2.97 46.50
N CYS A 722 5.68 2.09 45.53
CA CYS A 722 6.72 1.42 44.79
C CYS A 722 7.47 2.44 43.94
N ARG A 723 8.80 2.45 44.11
CA ARG A 723 9.70 3.35 43.38
C ARG A 723 9.69 3.18 41.86
N VAL A 724 9.23 2.05 41.34
CA VAL A 724 9.12 1.78 39.90
C VAL A 724 7.74 2.17 39.38
N CYS A 725 6.67 1.59 39.94
CA CYS A 725 5.33 1.70 39.35
C CYS A 725 4.38 2.71 40.04
N GLY A 726 4.70 3.20 41.23
CA GLY A 726 3.79 4.08 42.00
C GLY A 726 2.61 3.39 42.69
N CYS A 727 2.51 2.05 42.64
CA CYS A 727 1.52 1.27 43.41
C CYS A 727 2.00 0.98 44.83
N LEU A 728 1.16 0.43 45.72
CA LEU A 728 1.54 0.12 47.10
C LEU A 728 2.81 -0.75 47.19
N GLY A 729 3.79 -0.31 47.97
CA GLY A 729 5.12 -0.91 48.11
C GLY A 729 5.42 -1.39 49.54
N PRO A 730 4.84 -2.52 49.99
CA PRO A 730 5.02 -2.97 51.37
C PRO A 730 6.45 -3.47 51.69
N LYS A 731 7.26 -3.78 50.66
CA LYS A 731 8.59 -4.37 50.86
C LYS A 731 9.66 -3.28 50.84
N ALA A 732 10.30 -3.05 51.98
CA ALA A 732 11.45 -2.15 52.09
C ALA A 732 12.75 -2.85 51.66
N CYS A 733 13.66 -2.10 51.06
CA CYS A 733 15.02 -2.55 50.77
C CYS A 733 15.74 -2.93 52.06
N SER A 734 16.27 -4.15 52.15
CA SER A 734 16.94 -4.67 53.36
C SER A 734 18.21 -3.91 53.76
N LYS A 735 18.78 -3.09 52.88
CA LYS A 735 20.01 -2.33 53.14
C LYS A 735 19.73 -0.90 53.63
N CYS A 736 18.86 -0.16 52.94
CA CYS A 736 18.60 1.25 53.28
C CYS A 736 17.27 1.47 54.01
N HIS A 737 16.36 0.49 53.99
CA HIS A 737 14.99 0.58 54.53
C HIS A 737 14.14 1.77 54.03
N ARG A 738 14.61 2.50 53.01
CA ARG A 738 13.96 3.71 52.48
C ARG A 738 13.36 3.55 51.09
N ALA A 739 13.88 2.62 50.28
CA ALA A 739 13.28 2.30 48.99
C ALA A 739 12.26 1.19 49.15
N HIS A 740 11.05 1.40 48.62
CA HIS A 740 9.91 0.51 48.75
C HIS A 740 9.49 -0.08 47.40
N TYR A 741 9.05 -1.34 47.42
CA TYR A 741 8.71 -2.09 46.21
C TYR A 741 7.44 -2.94 46.38
N CYS A 742 6.66 -3.06 45.31
CA CYS A 742 5.50 -3.96 45.27
C CYS A 742 5.92 -5.43 45.06
N SER A 743 7.07 -5.67 44.41
CA SER A 743 7.57 -7.01 44.11
C SER A 743 9.10 -7.09 44.09
N LYS A 744 9.62 -8.33 44.12
CA LYS A 744 11.05 -8.62 43.93
C LYS A 744 11.51 -8.24 42.52
N ASP A 745 10.62 -8.32 41.53
CA ASP A 745 10.91 -7.94 40.15
C ASP A 745 11.24 -6.45 40.06
N HIS A 746 10.36 -5.58 40.60
CA HIS A 746 10.58 -4.13 40.59
C HIS A 746 11.81 -3.72 41.43
N GLN A 747 12.05 -4.40 42.57
CA GLN A 747 13.28 -4.21 43.33
C GLN A 747 14.52 -4.53 42.48
N THR A 748 14.49 -5.61 41.70
CA THR A 748 15.62 -6.03 40.86
C THR A 748 15.85 -5.05 39.69
N VAL A 749 14.77 -4.57 39.06
CA VAL A 749 14.83 -3.58 37.98
C VAL A 749 15.47 -2.29 38.47
N ASP A 750 14.98 -1.73 39.59
CA ASP A 750 15.52 -0.49 40.14
C ASP A 750 16.94 -0.66 40.68
N TRP A 751 17.25 -1.81 41.30
CA TRP A 751 18.60 -2.12 41.76
C TRP A 751 19.63 -2.07 40.63
N LYS A 752 19.30 -2.63 39.45
CA LYS A 752 20.18 -2.63 38.28
C LYS A 752 20.35 -1.25 37.63
N LEU A 753 19.32 -0.42 37.65
CA LEU A 753 19.28 0.83 36.87
C LEU A 753 19.62 2.10 37.65
N GLY A 754 19.73 2.05 38.98
CA GLY A 754 20.24 3.20 39.73
C GLY A 754 20.29 3.01 41.24
N HIS A 755 19.38 2.22 41.82
CA HIS A 755 19.30 2.12 43.28
C HIS A 755 20.55 1.51 43.91
N LYS A 756 21.28 0.61 43.25
CA LYS A 756 22.55 0.07 43.79
C LYS A 756 23.55 1.17 44.18
N LEU A 757 23.60 2.27 43.42
CA LEU A 757 24.49 3.40 43.64
C LEU A 757 23.94 4.36 44.71
N SER A 758 22.63 4.66 44.66
CA SER A 758 21.99 5.60 45.59
C SER A 758 21.57 4.97 46.93
N CYS A 759 21.59 3.65 47.08
CA CYS A 759 21.21 2.94 48.31
C CYS A 759 22.07 3.36 49.52
N ALA A 760 23.32 3.76 49.30
CA ALA A 760 24.22 4.24 50.35
C ALA A 760 24.12 5.75 50.63
N GLN A 761 23.46 6.52 49.75
CA GLN A 761 23.38 7.97 49.81
C GLN A 761 21.97 8.38 50.25
N SER A 762 21.79 8.58 51.56
CA SER A 762 20.48 8.80 52.18
C SER A 762 19.79 10.10 51.73
N ALA A 763 20.51 11.13 51.27
CA ALA A 763 19.93 12.44 50.99
C ALA A 763 19.24 12.58 49.60
N GLN A 764 19.47 11.68 48.64
CA GLN A 764 19.08 11.87 47.22
C GLN A 764 18.21 10.75 46.63
N LEU A 765 17.61 9.90 47.46
CA LEU A 765 16.83 8.77 46.97
C LEU A 765 15.63 9.25 46.13
N ASP A 766 14.79 10.16 46.60
CA ASP A 766 13.51 10.48 45.93
C ASP A 766 13.64 11.40 44.70
N THR A 767 14.77 12.11 44.55
CA THR A 767 15.05 13.01 43.41
C THR A 767 15.75 12.34 42.23
N ALA A 768 16.35 11.16 42.42
CA ALA A 768 17.11 10.43 41.40
C ALA A 768 16.44 9.09 41.02
N ILE A 769 15.20 9.12 40.55
CA ILE A 769 14.51 7.93 40.04
C ILE A 769 14.88 7.76 38.56
N PRO A 770 15.61 6.69 38.17
CA PRO A 770 15.97 6.47 36.77
C PRO A 770 14.75 6.03 35.96
N ASP A 771 14.76 6.25 34.64
CA ASP A 771 13.75 5.70 33.75
C ASP A 771 13.91 4.17 33.66
N HIS A 772 13.00 3.45 34.31
CA HIS A 772 12.98 1.98 34.33
C HIS A 772 12.41 1.35 33.05
N LYS A 773 11.90 2.17 32.10
CA LYS A 773 11.14 1.71 30.91
C LYS A 773 9.92 0.83 31.25
N PHE A 774 9.45 0.91 32.49
CA PHE A 774 8.28 0.16 32.98
C PHE A 774 6.99 0.99 32.87
N LEU A 775 7.06 2.29 33.12
CA LEU A 775 5.92 3.19 33.00
C LEU A 775 5.62 3.46 31.51
N PHE A 776 4.34 3.59 31.15
CA PHE A 776 3.99 4.13 29.85
C PHE A 776 4.23 5.64 29.81
N PRO A 777 4.45 6.22 28.62
CA PRO A 777 4.45 7.67 28.45
C PRO A 777 3.17 8.30 29.02
N GLU A 778 3.30 9.49 29.59
CA GLU A 778 2.24 10.14 30.36
C GLU A 778 1.57 11.24 29.52
N TYR A 779 0.24 11.17 29.37
CA TYR A 779 -0.59 12.12 28.61
C TYR A 779 -1.89 12.45 29.36
N GLU A 780 -2.46 13.62 29.14
CA GLU A 780 -3.82 13.97 29.56
C GLU A 780 -4.84 13.36 28.59
N ILE A 781 -5.99 12.91 29.10
CA ILE A 781 -7.13 12.51 28.28
C ILE A 781 -8.10 13.69 28.23
N VAL A 782 -8.12 14.39 27.11
CA VAL A 782 -9.06 15.48 26.84
C VAL A 782 -10.35 14.89 26.29
N ILE A 783 -11.46 15.16 26.96
CA ILE A 783 -12.79 14.62 26.62
C ILE A 783 -13.60 15.68 25.89
N GLU A 784 -14.15 15.32 24.73
CA GLU A 784 -14.97 16.17 23.88
C GLU A 784 -16.27 15.44 23.48
N PRO A 785 -17.41 16.14 23.35
CA PRO A 785 -18.66 15.50 22.93
C PRO A 785 -18.56 15.07 21.46
N GLU A 786 -19.15 13.93 21.13
CA GLU A 786 -19.23 13.50 19.75
C GLU A 786 -20.19 14.41 18.94
N GLU A 787 -19.70 14.99 17.85
CA GLU A 787 -20.50 15.79 16.93
C GLU A 787 -21.32 14.87 16.02
N MET A 788 -22.66 14.98 16.09
CA MET A 788 -23.54 14.31 15.14
C MET A 788 -23.80 15.25 13.96
N GLU A 789 -23.33 14.89 12.77
CA GLU A 789 -23.76 15.57 11.54
C GLU A 789 -25.29 15.43 11.42
N THR A 790 -26.01 16.55 11.38
CA THR A 790 -27.44 16.54 11.04
C THR A 790 -27.60 16.01 9.62
N PRO A 791 -28.35 14.92 9.40
CA PRO A 791 -28.63 14.45 8.05
C PRO A 791 -29.49 15.51 7.36
N GLY A 792 -28.98 16.06 6.25
CA GLY A 792 -29.82 16.78 5.30
C GLY A 792 -30.77 15.79 4.62
N ASP A 793 -32.07 16.00 4.82
CA ASP A 793 -33.21 15.46 4.08
C ASP A 793 -33.03 14.10 3.38
N SER A 794 -33.33 13.02 4.10
CA SER A 794 -33.87 11.77 3.56
C SER A 794 -34.60 11.02 4.69
N GLN A 795 -35.83 10.60 4.42
CA GLN A 795 -36.83 10.18 5.40
C GLN A 795 -36.56 8.81 6.06
N THR A 796 -36.85 8.78 7.37
CA THR A 796 -37.34 7.68 8.25
C THR A 796 -36.40 6.54 8.73
N ASP A 797 -35.89 6.72 9.96
CA ASP A 797 -35.35 5.69 10.89
C ASP A 797 -36.44 4.83 11.59
N ALA A 798 -37.48 4.39 10.87
CA ALA A 798 -38.55 3.57 11.45
C ALA A 798 -38.72 2.17 10.83
N ASP A 799 -38.07 1.87 9.70
CA ASP A 799 -38.30 0.61 8.97
C ASP A 799 -37.22 -0.47 9.15
N THR A 800 -36.13 -0.19 9.87
CA THR A 800 -35.01 -1.15 10.00
C THR A 800 -35.25 -2.25 11.04
N GLN A 801 -36.26 -2.12 11.91
CA GLN A 801 -36.56 -3.12 12.94
C GLN A 801 -37.54 -4.22 12.46
N LYS A 802 -38.10 -4.13 11.24
CA LYS A 802 -39.13 -5.07 10.75
C LYS A 802 -38.67 -6.05 9.66
N ASN A 803 -37.42 -5.93 9.19
CA ASN A 803 -36.88 -6.76 8.10
C ASN A 803 -35.93 -7.89 8.57
N LEU A 804 -35.98 -8.28 9.85
CA LEU A 804 -35.15 -9.35 10.40
C LEU A 804 -35.92 -10.66 10.72
N GLU A 805 -37.20 -10.76 10.34
CA GLU A 805 -38.02 -11.97 10.62
C GLU A 805 -38.75 -12.53 9.39
N LYS A 806 -38.34 -12.20 8.15
CA LYS A 806 -38.99 -12.71 6.93
C LYS A 806 -38.00 -13.14 5.84
N HIS A 807 -37.02 -13.97 6.18
CA HIS A 807 -36.10 -14.50 5.18
C HIS A 807 -35.77 -15.99 5.30
N ASP A 808 -36.65 -16.77 5.96
CA ASP A 808 -36.53 -18.24 6.02
C ASP A 808 -37.66 -18.99 5.26
N GLU A 809 -38.50 -18.33 4.47
CA GLU A 809 -39.66 -19.00 3.81
C GLU A 809 -39.81 -18.75 2.29
N LEU A 810 -38.79 -18.26 1.57
CA LEU A 810 -38.90 -18.01 0.12
C LEU A 810 -37.88 -18.79 -0.73
N GLU A 811 -37.38 -19.93 -0.23
CA GLU A 811 -36.76 -20.98 -1.05
C GLU A 811 -37.75 -22.12 -1.32
N ALA A 812 -38.93 -21.80 -1.87
CA ALA A 812 -39.89 -22.82 -2.31
C ALA A 812 -40.94 -22.28 -3.31
N ALA A 813 -40.53 -21.66 -4.42
CA ALA A 813 -41.37 -21.60 -5.63
C ALA A 813 -40.57 -21.09 -6.83
N GLY A 814 -40.40 -21.94 -7.85
CA GLY A 814 -39.88 -21.54 -9.16
C GLY A 814 -40.92 -20.79 -10.01
N GLY A 815 -40.44 -20.00 -10.97
CA GLY A 815 -41.25 -19.37 -12.01
C GLY A 815 -40.44 -18.40 -12.86
N ALA A 816 -40.51 -18.53 -14.18
CA ALA A 816 -39.65 -17.92 -15.19
C ALA A 816 -40.05 -16.52 -15.66
N SER A 817 -39.06 -15.81 -16.24
CA SER A 817 -39.12 -14.81 -17.34
C SER A 817 -39.84 -13.47 -17.11
N GLU A 818 -39.08 -12.37 -17.05
CA GLU A 818 -39.10 -11.24 -18.02
C GLU A 818 -38.12 -10.11 -17.59
N GLY A 819 -37.44 -9.49 -18.56
CA GLY A 819 -36.97 -8.09 -18.47
C GLY A 819 -35.54 -7.83 -17.99
N PHE A 820 -34.66 -7.48 -18.93
CA PHE A 820 -33.36 -6.85 -18.71
C PHE A 820 -33.55 -5.46 -18.06
N GLU A 821 -33.32 -5.38 -16.74
CA GLU A 821 -32.92 -4.16 -16.07
C GLU A 821 -31.49 -4.33 -15.55
N SER A 822 -30.70 -3.27 -15.70
CA SER A 822 -29.29 -3.19 -15.35
C SER A 822 -28.96 -3.85 -14.03
N LEU A 823 -27.96 -4.73 -14.02
CA LEU A 823 -27.33 -5.18 -12.78
C LEU A 823 -26.98 -3.95 -11.94
N ASP A 824 -27.64 -3.81 -10.79
CA ASP A 824 -27.45 -2.68 -9.90
C ASP A 824 -25.98 -2.59 -9.49
N GLU A 825 -25.45 -1.36 -9.47
CA GLU A 825 -24.08 -1.07 -9.07
C GLU A 825 -23.76 -1.65 -7.67
N GLU A 826 -24.78 -1.77 -6.81
CA GLU A 826 -24.72 -2.43 -5.50
C GLU A 826 -24.58 -3.96 -5.57
N VAL A 827 -25.18 -4.62 -6.57
CA VAL A 827 -25.05 -6.08 -6.79
C VAL A 827 -23.65 -6.40 -7.31
N LEU A 828 -23.11 -5.59 -8.23
CA LEU A 828 -21.73 -5.70 -8.70
C LEU A 828 -20.71 -5.39 -7.59
N GLU A 829 -21.01 -4.44 -6.69
CA GLU A 829 -20.17 -4.14 -5.52
C GLU A 829 -20.25 -5.22 -4.43
N ALA A 830 -21.40 -5.89 -4.29
CA ALA A 830 -21.64 -7.02 -3.37
C ALA A 830 -21.10 -8.35 -3.91
N MET A 831 -21.04 -8.54 -5.23
CA MET A 831 -20.38 -9.69 -5.86
C MET A 831 -18.87 -9.55 -5.82
N ALA A 832 -18.34 -8.32 -5.92
CA ALA A 832 -16.91 -8.01 -5.78
C ALA A 832 -16.41 -8.05 -4.32
N LYS A 833 -17.31 -7.93 -3.34
CA LYS A 833 -17.02 -8.05 -1.91
C LYS A 833 -17.90 -9.16 -1.36
N HIS A 834 -17.40 -10.40 -1.23
CA HIS A 834 -18.08 -11.40 -0.39
C HIS A 834 -18.29 -10.82 1.04
N GLU A 835 -19.37 -10.06 1.28
CA GLU A 835 -19.59 -9.35 2.53
C GLU A 835 -20.13 -10.33 3.54
N THR A 836 -19.20 -10.91 4.28
CA THR A 836 -19.49 -11.71 5.45
C THR A 836 -20.17 -10.85 6.52
N ARG A 837 -20.88 -11.48 7.47
CA ARG A 837 -21.45 -10.79 8.65
C ARG A 837 -20.38 -9.97 9.40
N GLU A 838 -19.13 -10.38 9.35
CA GLU A 838 -17.98 -9.70 9.94
C GLU A 838 -17.67 -8.37 9.22
N ASP A 839 -17.71 -8.35 7.89
CA ASP A 839 -17.48 -7.14 7.10
C ASP A 839 -18.53 -6.05 7.40
N LYS A 840 -19.78 -6.45 7.69
CA LYS A 840 -20.85 -5.53 8.10
C LYS A 840 -20.58 -4.90 9.47
N ILE A 841 -20.12 -5.69 10.44
CA ILE A 841 -19.83 -5.22 11.81
C ILE A 841 -18.61 -4.28 11.80
N PHE A 842 -17.56 -4.66 11.09
CA PHE A 842 -16.36 -3.84 10.96
C PHE A 842 -16.63 -2.54 10.19
N ARG A 843 -17.49 -2.56 9.16
CA ARG A 843 -17.93 -1.35 8.46
C ARG A 843 -18.71 -0.40 9.38
N LYS A 844 -19.60 -0.92 10.24
CA LYS A 844 -20.31 -0.10 11.24
C LYS A 844 -19.33 0.56 12.22
N PHE A 845 -18.37 -0.20 12.74
CA PHE A 845 -17.30 0.32 13.61
C PHE A 845 -16.51 1.44 12.91
N LYS A 846 -16.10 1.21 11.67
CA LYS A 846 -15.31 2.17 10.89
C LYS A 846 -16.08 3.44 10.54
N ASN A 847 -17.33 3.32 10.11
CA ASN A 847 -18.16 4.50 9.80
C ASN A 847 -18.35 5.36 11.05
N ARG A 848 -18.50 4.75 12.24
CA ARG A 848 -18.64 5.48 13.49
C ARG A 848 -17.36 6.22 13.91
N ILE A 849 -16.18 5.68 13.59
CA ILE A 849 -14.88 6.28 13.95
C ILE A 849 -14.36 7.23 12.88
N ALA A 850 -14.90 7.18 11.66
CA ALA A 850 -14.40 7.95 10.52
C ALA A 850 -14.38 9.46 10.75
N ALA A 851 -15.35 10.00 11.51
CA ALA A 851 -15.39 11.41 11.89
C ALA A 851 -14.19 11.82 12.75
N GLU A 852 -13.82 10.96 13.71
CA GLU A 852 -12.77 11.25 14.69
C GLU A 852 -11.81 10.05 14.84
N PRO A 853 -10.88 9.85 13.89
CA PRO A 853 -10.05 8.65 13.83
C PRO A 853 -8.98 8.57 14.94
N GLU A 854 -8.64 9.69 15.56
CA GLU A 854 -7.63 9.79 16.63
C GLU A 854 -8.18 9.49 18.04
N GLN A 855 -9.49 9.23 18.17
CA GLN A 855 -10.11 8.91 19.45
C GLN A 855 -9.46 7.70 20.12
N ILE A 856 -9.00 7.86 21.36
CA ILE A 856 -8.41 6.78 22.18
C ILE A 856 -9.40 6.18 23.18
N LEU A 857 -10.54 6.85 23.39
CA LEU A 857 -11.55 6.50 24.37
C LEU A 857 -12.95 6.91 23.88
N ARG A 858 -13.97 6.11 24.20
CA ARG A 858 -15.39 6.49 24.10
C ARG A 858 -16.06 6.27 25.45
N TYR A 859 -16.49 7.34 26.10
CA TYR A 859 -17.20 7.30 27.38
C TYR A 859 -18.71 7.41 27.14
N CYS A 860 -19.48 6.44 27.66
CA CYS A 860 -20.93 6.43 27.51
C CYS A 860 -21.57 5.46 28.52
N ARG A 861 -21.64 5.88 29.79
CA ARG A 861 -22.23 5.06 30.86
C ARG A 861 -23.73 4.83 30.64
N GLY A 862 -24.12 3.60 30.32
CA GLY A 862 -25.53 3.21 30.14
C GLY A 862 -26.25 3.75 28.90
N GLY A 863 -25.52 4.24 27.90
CA GLY A 863 -26.08 4.69 26.62
C GLY A 863 -25.96 3.65 25.49
N GLU A 864 -25.58 4.07 24.28
CA GLU A 864 -25.59 3.28 23.02
C GLU A 864 -24.73 1.99 23.02
N GLY A 865 -23.97 1.74 24.08
CA GLY A 865 -23.12 0.55 24.24
C GLY A 865 -21.79 0.64 23.49
N PRO A 866 -20.93 -0.39 23.61
CA PRO A 866 -19.65 -0.44 22.91
C PRO A 866 -19.83 -0.70 21.41
N ILE A 867 -18.91 -0.17 20.60
CA ILE A 867 -18.81 -0.50 19.18
C ILE A 867 -17.80 -1.64 18.97
N TRP A 868 -18.21 -2.72 18.32
CA TRP A 868 -17.40 -3.93 18.19
C TRP A 868 -16.68 -3.98 16.84
N ILE A 869 -15.45 -4.52 16.85
CA ILE A 869 -14.60 -4.63 15.65
C ILE A 869 -14.95 -5.89 14.85
N SER A 870 -15.31 -6.97 15.55
CA SER A 870 -15.75 -8.24 14.97
C SER A 870 -17.09 -8.68 15.57
N GLY A 871 -17.81 -9.55 14.86
CA GLY A 871 -18.98 -10.25 15.37
C GLY A 871 -18.67 -11.40 16.33
N GLU A 872 -17.40 -11.75 16.46
CA GLU A 872 -16.91 -12.77 17.37
C GLU A 872 -16.44 -12.20 18.71
N ASN A 873 -16.43 -13.04 19.75
CA ASN A 873 -15.91 -12.68 21.08
C ASN A 873 -16.56 -11.42 21.69
N ILE A 874 -17.85 -11.23 21.44
CA ILE A 874 -18.71 -10.22 22.07
C ILE A 874 -19.29 -10.84 23.36
N PRO A 875 -19.11 -10.22 24.54
CA PRO A 875 -19.59 -10.77 25.80
C PRO A 875 -21.11 -10.77 25.83
N GLN A 876 -21.69 -11.91 26.20
CA GLN A 876 -23.09 -12.01 26.54
C GLN A 876 -23.29 -11.60 28.01
N VAL A 877 -24.54 -11.34 28.42
CA VAL A 877 -24.88 -10.94 29.80
C VAL A 877 -24.34 -11.94 30.84
N LYS A 878 -24.31 -13.23 30.50
CA LYS A 878 -23.76 -14.30 31.35
C LYS A 878 -22.23 -14.25 31.52
N ASP A 879 -21.51 -13.63 30.59
CA ASP A 879 -20.04 -13.54 30.59
C ASP A 879 -19.54 -12.36 31.45
N ILE A 880 -20.46 -11.46 31.85
CA ILE A 880 -20.18 -10.30 32.69
C ILE A 880 -20.56 -10.67 34.14
N PRO A 881 -19.58 -10.88 35.04
CA PRO A 881 -19.87 -11.26 36.41
C PRO A 881 -20.55 -10.11 37.17
N ASN A 882 -21.41 -10.48 38.12
CA ASN A 882 -21.99 -9.53 39.07
C ASN A 882 -20.89 -8.89 39.94
N CYS A 883 -21.17 -7.68 40.41
CA CYS A 883 -20.35 -7.01 41.40
C CYS A 883 -20.32 -7.81 42.71
N SER A 884 -19.30 -7.61 43.54
CA SER A 884 -19.20 -8.22 44.87
C SER A 884 -20.35 -7.89 45.82
N CYS A 885 -21.14 -6.84 45.54
CA CYS A 885 -22.36 -6.49 46.27
C CYS A 885 -23.62 -7.21 45.76
N GLY A 886 -23.50 -8.06 44.73
CA GLY A 886 -24.60 -8.78 44.09
C GLY A 886 -25.28 -8.06 42.92
N ALA A 887 -25.00 -6.77 42.72
CA ALA A 887 -25.57 -5.99 41.61
C ALA A 887 -24.95 -6.36 40.25
N GLN A 888 -25.69 -6.18 39.16
CA GLN A 888 -25.17 -6.33 37.81
C GLN A 888 -24.15 -5.24 37.47
N ARG A 889 -23.34 -5.48 36.44
CA ARG A 889 -22.43 -4.46 35.89
C ARG A 889 -22.96 -3.96 34.55
N MET A 890 -22.80 -2.66 34.30
CA MET A 890 -23.21 -1.99 33.08
C MET A 890 -22.02 -1.39 32.34
N PHE A 891 -22.14 -1.23 31.02
CA PHE A 891 -21.11 -0.57 30.22
C PHE A 891 -20.87 0.86 30.71
N GLU A 892 -19.60 1.21 30.87
CA GLU A 892 -19.16 2.54 31.30
C GLU A 892 -18.37 3.25 30.19
N PHE A 893 -17.30 2.63 29.70
CA PHE A 893 -16.46 3.22 28.65
C PHE A 893 -15.70 2.15 27.85
N GLN A 894 -15.26 2.57 26.67
CA GLN A 894 -14.49 1.79 25.72
C GLN A 894 -13.13 2.43 25.49
N VAL A 895 -12.05 1.65 25.53
CA VAL A 895 -10.70 2.06 25.15
C VAL A 895 -10.43 1.57 23.73
N MET A 896 -10.04 2.50 22.88
CA MET A 896 -9.86 2.29 21.45
C MET A 896 -8.45 1.76 21.14
N PRO A 897 -8.24 1.04 20.02
CA PRO A 897 -6.93 0.49 19.66
C PRO A 897 -5.90 1.59 19.39
N GLN A 898 -6.34 2.79 18.98
CA GLN A 898 -5.52 3.99 18.77
C GLN A 898 -4.61 4.31 19.96
N LEU A 899 -5.03 3.99 21.19
CA LEU A 899 -4.23 4.22 22.38
C LEU A 899 -2.85 3.53 22.30
N LEU A 900 -2.75 2.38 21.63
CA LEU A 900 -1.51 1.61 21.48
C LEU A 900 -0.38 2.45 20.85
N ASN A 901 -0.71 3.36 19.93
CA ASN A 901 0.26 4.25 19.28
C ASN A 901 0.98 5.19 20.27
N HIS A 902 0.33 5.51 21.39
CA HIS A 902 0.88 6.41 22.41
C HIS A 902 1.74 5.68 23.44
N LEU A 903 1.62 4.35 23.56
CA LEU A 903 2.27 3.57 24.62
C LEU A 903 3.75 3.29 24.38
N LYS A 904 4.27 3.55 23.16
CA LYS A 904 5.67 3.33 22.75
C LYS A 904 6.17 1.91 23.10
N VAL A 905 5.35 0.89 22.82
CA VAL A 905 5.63 -0.53 23.11
C VAL A 905 6.04 -1.34 21.89
N ASP A 906 6.24 -0.70 20.74
CA ASP A 906 6.60 -1.38 19.50
C ASP A 906 8.03 -1.91 19.55
N SER A 907 8.16 -3.22 19.35
CA SER A 907 9.43 -3.90 19.13
C SER A 907 9.30 -4.77 17.89
N LEU A 908 10.42 -5.11 17.23
CA LEU A 908 10.48 -5.88 15.97
C LEU A 908 10.03 -7.36 16.10
N GLY A 909 9.14 -7.68 17.05
CA GLY A 909 8.60 -8.99 17.37
C GLY A 909 7.17 -8.90 17.91
N GLU A 910 6.87 -9.58 19.03
CA GLU A 910 5.54 -9.51 19.67
C GLU A 910 5.37 -8.21 20.50
N SER A 911 4.26 -7.48 20.30
CA SER A 911 3.87 -6.31 21.11
C SER A 911 2.56 -6.56 21.87
N ILE A 912 2.21 -5.64 22.76
CA ILE A 912 0.91 -5.63 23.43
C ILE A 912 -0.17 -5.26 22.41
N ASP A 913 -1.26 -6.03 22.34
CA ASP A 913 -2.31 -5.82 21.34
C ASP A 913 -3.73 -6.09 21.88
N TRP A 914 -4.68 -5.27 21.42
CA TRP A 914 -6.12 -5.41 21.61
C TRP A 914 -6.87 -4.68 20.49
N GLY A 915 -8.02 -5.23 20.11
CA GLY A 915 -8.96 -4.53 19.24
C GLY A 915 -9.72 -3.47 20.02
N THR A 916 -10.42 -3.86 21.08
CA THR A 916 -11.07 -2.91 21.98
C THR A 916 -11.07 -3.42 23.41
N LEU A 917 -10.95 -2.52 24.37
CA LEU A 917 -11.17 -2.82 25.78
C LEU A 917 -12.50 -2.20 26.22
N VAL A 918 -13.36 -2.99 26.85
CA VAL A 918 -14.69 -2.55 27.25
C VAL A 918 -14.82 -2.70 28.76
N VAL A 919 -15.06 -1.60 29.46
CA VAL A 919 -15.12 -1.57 30.93
C VAL A 919 -16.57 -1.54 31.39
N TYR A 920 -16.89 -2.43 32.33
CA TYR A 920 -18.20 -2.55 32.96
C TYR A 920 -18.08 -2.27 34.45
N THR A 921 -18.95 -1.40 34.98
CA THR A 921 -18.95 -0.99 36.39
C THR A 921 -20.26 -1.36 37.08
N CYS A 922 -20.25 -1.49 38.40
CA CYS A 922 -21.45 -1.76 39.20
C CYS A 922 -22.59 -0.76 38.95
N THR A 923 -23.80 -1.24 38.66
CA THR A 923 -25.00 -0.41 38.45
C THR A 923 -25.35 0.40 39.70
N GLU A 924 -25.32 -0.25 40.87
CA GLU A 924 -25.56 0.35 42.18
C GLU A 924 -24.39 1.20 42.69
N ASN A 925 -23.28 1.22 41.96
CA ASN A 925 -22.08 1.99 42.30
C ASN A 925 -21.66 1.80 43.76
N CYS A 926 -21.65 0.54 44.22
CA CYS A 926 -21.43 0.18 45.63
C CYS A 926 -20.11 0.72 46.20
N ASN A 927 -20.07 1.00 47.50
CA ASN A 927 -18.89 1.49 48.21
C ASN A 927 -18.61 0.60 49.42
N GLN A 928 -17.52 -0.16 49.41
CA GLN A 928 -17.06 -0.88 50.60
C GLN A 928 -15.88 -0.11 51.22
N ALA A 929 -16.13 0.53 52.37
CA ALA A 929 -15.10 1.13 53.22
C ALA A 929 -14.15 2.14 52.52
N ASN A 930 -14.62 2.87 51.50
CA ASN A 930 -13.83 3.85 50.72
C ASN A 930 -12.58 3.25 50.03
N GLY A 931 -12.52 1.92 49.86
CA GLY A 931 -11.44 1.21 49.16
C GLY A 931 -11.59 1.21 47.64
N TYR A 932 -10.66 0.54 46.96
CA TYR A 932 -10.70 0.35 45.51
C TYR A 932 -11.42 -0.97 45.19
N MET A 933 -12.51 -0.88 44.44
CA MET A 933 -13.35 -2.02 44.05
C MET A 933 -12.93 -2.55 42.68
N GLU A 934 -12.70 -3.85 42.54
CA GLU A 934 -12.42 -4.45 41.24
C GLU A 934 -13.68 -4.46 40.35
N GLU A 935 -13.56 -3.86 39.18
CA GLU A 935 -14.59 -3.84 38.15
C GLU A 935 -14.25 -4.83 37.01
N PHE A 936 -15.10 -4.93 36.00
CA PHE A 936 -14.89 -5.91 34.93
C PHE A 936 -14.39 -5.23 33.65
N ILE A 937 -13.44 -5.88 32.98
CA ILE A 937 -12.90 -5.45 31.69
C ILE A 937 -12.90 -6.61 30.71
N TRP A 938 -13.51 -6.38 29.54
CA TRP A 938 -13.52 -7.30 28.42
C TRP A 938 -12.52 -6.86 27.37
N LYS A 939 -11.82 -7.82 26.77
CA LYS A 939 -10.89 -7.60 25.66
C LYS A 939 -11.42 -8.30 24.41
N GLN A 940 -11.65 -7.55 23.34
CA GLN A 940 -11.83 -8.12 22.01
C GLN A 940 -10.51 -8.00 21.22
N ASP A 941 -10.11 -9.09 20.56
CA ASP A 941 -8.94 -9.14 19.68
C ASP A 941 -9.26 -8.60 18.28
N ILE A 942 -8.23 -8.21 17.54
CA ILE A 942 -8.36 -7.65 16.18
C ILE A 942 -8.65 -8.76 15.14
N THR A 943 -8.32 -10.03 15.45
CA THR A 943 -8.43 -11.18 14.52
C THR A 943 -9.09 -12.40 15.15
N ALA A 944 -10.02 -13.03 14.44
CA ALA A 944 -10.66 -14.31 14.77
C ALA A 944 -9.66 -15.47 14.95
N ASP A 945 -8.57 -15.49 14.17
CA ASP A 945 -7.64 -16.63 14.08
C ASP A 945 -6.50 -16.63 15.11
N SER A 946 -6.71 -16.11 16.33
CA SER A 946 -5.76 -16.33 17.43
C SER A 946 -6.16 -17.46 18.38
N ALA A 947 -7.18 -18.25 18.00
CA ALA A 947 -7.60 -19.48 18.67
C ALA A 947 -6.69 -20.67 18.34
#